data_AF-W6TXZ4-F1
#
_entry.id   AF-W6TXZ4-F1
#
_cell.length_a   1.000
_cell.length_b   1.000
_cell.length_c   1.000
_cell.angle_alpha   90.00
_cell.angle_beta   90.00
_cell.angle_gamma   90.00
#
_symmetry.space_group_name_H-M   'P 1'
#
loop_
_entity.id
_entity.type
_entity.pdbx_description
1 polymer ?
#
loop_
_entity_poly.entity_id
_entity_poly.type
_entity_poly.pdbx_seq_one_letter_code
_entity_poly.pdbx_strand_id
1 'polypeptide(L)'
;MMVKGKKFNLLLILFVNAMIILILIIGCNLKSPRHDVVLYKKSFEEVFVDKEFEEVDVPLQTSVDFALYDKQLNELLNTFEMDESEKEFVFLIKEAVTNSDVISDTNKTWSQDDFRDILKNLGVASVRKLIGPKSNFSAFSRVRAVIKSVKSVYALEKLRSQLDNYKRPYFIDLRKAFNAFVDDNEIYNGSIVGDHTFNFDTLYKEARYILIFESCYEKLPSERQRMIDDMRKILTDADIGRTEGYRTYDNYEFDVLFGKLGSTTIKDIVEIFLKNLQIIETAQINIDLIHMSDRRDILQQKLNAYKSNYHLTIKKVFNSDIVDDIYSKFKSMSITESDSNSNVAVYDLFNSVSNYAVYIDAYRFVYRMCKPQHRNAIDYLKGILTQSDGVDSYKRYEVYEFEALFGNANFDFQSFLDAHIDTLKERDETGELIKGIRDVSKKEAVQKDFDVLVRNYPKYLRGLFHNFDPIFVLVNNINHDYAERFVNLKSNITHLEFVKKVQEKLSVKEHEMFMEISAIITNPHIGVTEGYKTYQDYEVYSLFGDDRFEIVKSINMHLQFSDLQKEVEIEINKIDNEDQKQYFKGQFDELVLEYKVHLKGLFHIINADNIPPVLKIDNSFVSRLNNMLDKIKRMFPSKLI
;
A
#
# COMPACT_ATOMS: atom_id res chain seq x y z
N MET A 1 40.76 7.91 -37.33
CA MET A 1 40.12 8.77 -36.31
C MET A 1 38.65 8.38 -36.10
N MET A 2 38.35 7.15 -35.65
CA MET A 2 36.96 6.66 -35.52
C MET A 2 36.75 5.63 -34.38
N VAL A 3 37.70 5.54 -33.44
CA VAL A 3 37.64 4.57 -32.32
C VAL A 3 37.24 5.24 -30.99
N LYS A 4 37.28 6.58 -30.90
CA LYS A 4 36.91 7.32 -29.68
C LYS A 4 35.39 7.48 -29.47
N GLY A 5 34.58 7.52 -30.53
CA GLY A 5 33.12 7.69 -30.43
C GLY A 5 32.37 6.46 -29.91
N LYS A 6 32.74 5.25 -30.34
CA LYS A 6 32.10 4.01 -29.87
C LYS A 6 32.44 3.70 -28.41
N LYS A 7 33.67 3.96 -27.97
CA LYS A 7 34.06 3.78 -26.56
C LYS A 7 33.37 4.77 -25.64
N PHE A 8 33.15 6.01 -26.08
CA PHE A 8 32.43 7.02 -25.28
C PHE A 8 30.95 6.66 -25.12
N ASN A 9 30.28 6.19 -26.19
CA ASN A 9 28.90 5.70 -26.10
C ASN A 9 28.77 4.43 -25.25
N LEU A 10 29.74 3.51 -25.32
CA LEU A 10 29.73 2.31 -24.46
C LEU A 10 29.96 2.67 -23.00
N LEU A 11 30.85 3.62 -22.70
CA LEU A 11 31.05 4.14 -21.34
C LEU A 11 29.82 4.87 -20.81
N LEU A 12 29.14 5.64 -21.66
CA LEU A 12 27.91 6.33 -21.29
C LEU A 12 26.77 5.35 -21.00
N ILE A 13 26.62 4.30 -21.83
CA ILE A 13 25.63 3.23 -21.61
C ILE A 13 25.96 2.44 -20.34
N LEU A 14 27.23 2.11 -20.10
CA LEU A 14 27.66 1.46 -18.86
C LEU A 14 27.46 2.35 -17.64
N PHE A 15 27.68 3.66 -17.75
CA PHE A 15 27.45 4.62 -16.68
C PHE A 15 25.95 4.80 -16.38
N VAL A 16 25.10 4.86 -17.42
CA VAL A 16 23.64 4.93 -17.27
C VAL A 16 23.10 3.63 -16.69
N ASN A 17 23.57 2.47 -17.14
CA ASN A 17 23.18 1.18 -16.56
C ASN A 17 23.69 1.03 -15.13
N ALA A 18 24.91 1.50 -14.82
CA ALA A 18 25.41 1.52 -13.45
C ALA A 18 24.60 2.48 -12.57
N MET A 19 24.14 3.62 -13.07
CA MET A 19 23.25 4.54 -12.36
C MET A 19 21.85 3.96 -12.17
N ILE A 20 21.29 3.27 -13.17
CA ILE A 20 20.01 2.56 -13.06
C ILE A 20 20.13 1.41 -12.06
N ILE A 21 21.21 0.64 -12.08
CA ILE A 21 21.49 -0.39 -11.08
C ILE A 21 21.72 0.24 -9.70
N LEU A 22 22.36 1.41 -9.60
CA LEU A 22 22.49 2.12 -8.33
C LEU A 22 21.13 2.61 -7.81
N ILE A 23 20.26 3.11 -8.69
CA ILE A 23 18.88 3.53 -8.38
C ILE A 23 18.01 2.33 -8.02
N LEU A 24 18.19 1.18 -8.69
CA LEU A 24 17.53 -0.09 -8.37
C LEU A 24 18.08 -0.71 -7.09
N ILE A 25 19.36 -0.55 -6.75
CA ILE A 25 19.91 -1.00 -5.46
C ILE A 25 19.45 -0.05 -4.35
N ILE A 26 19.38 1.26 -4.60
CA ILE A 26 18.80 2.23 -3.66
C ILE A 26 17.28 1.98 -3.51
N GLY A 27 16.59 1.53 -4.56
CA GLY A 27 15.16 1.20 -4.57
C GLY A 27 14.79 -0.18 -4.02
N CYS A 28 15.61 -1.21 -4.26
CA CYS A 28 15.41 -2.57 -3.76
C CYS A 28 16.03 -2.79 -2.37
N ASN A 29 16.95 -1.93 -1.94
CA ASN A 29 17.46 -1.91 -0.57
C ASN A 29 16.73 -0.87 0.30
N LEU A 30 15.51 -0.48 -0.09
CA LEU A 30 14.56 0.21 0.78
C LEU A 30 14.01 -0.77 1.84
N LYS A 31 14.89 -1.22 2.74
CA LYS A 31 14.63 -0.84 4.14
C LYS A 31 14.42 0.66 4.07
N SER A 32 13.16 1.10 4.23
CA SER A 32 12.69 2.49 4.26
C SER A 32 13.86 3.46 4.28
N PRO A 33 14.00 4.38 3.31
CA PRO A 33 15.10 5.32 3.37
C PRO A 33 14.98 5.97 4.74
N ARG A 34 15.95 5.68 5.61
CA ARG A 34 16.24 6.51 6.77
C ARG A 34 16.76 7.81 6.15
N HIS A 35 15.87 8.57 5.52
CA HIS A 35 15.99 9.99 5.63
C HIS A 35 15.94 10.24 7.12
N ASP A 36 17.01 10.85 7.59
CA ASP A 36 17.25 11.28 8.94
C ASP A 36 16.19 12.30 9.38
N VAL A 37 14.93 11.88 9.48
CA VAL A 37 14.02 12.33 10.52
C VAL A 37 14.58 11.70 11.80
N VAL A 38 15.73 12.22 12.23
CA VAL A 38 16.33 11.97 13.53
C VAL A 38 15.42 12.65 14.55
N LEU A 39 14.24 12.08 14.77
CA LEU A 39 13.54 12.22 16.03
C LEU A 39 14.17 11.16 16.93
N TYR A 40 15.17 11.64 17.66
CA TYR A 40 16.03 10.95 18.61
C TYR A 40 15.38 9.69 19.21
N LYS A 41 15.85 8.53 18.77
CA LYS A 41 15.65 7.23 19.45
C LYS A 41 16.31 7.19 20.85
N LYS A 42 16.94 8.29 21.29
CA LYS A 42 17.96 8.32 22.34
C LYS A 42 17.48 8.87 23.69
N SER A 43 16.20 8.84 24.02
CA SER A 43 15.73 9.44 25.30
C SER A 43 14.73 8.63 26.13
N PHE A 44 14.28 7.45 25.67
CA PHE A 44 13.39 6.63 26.49
C PHE A 44 14.13 5.84 27.57
N GLU A 45 15.33 5.34 27.27
CA GLU A 45 16.05 4.44 28.19
C GLU A 45 16.57 5.14 29.44
N GLU A 46 16.98 6.41 29.38
CA GLU A 46 17.44 7.14 30.59
C GLU A 46 16.30 7.64 31.48
N VAL A 47 15.11 7.90 30.92
CA VAL A 47 13.95 8.44 31.67
C VAL A 47 13.07 7.33 32.27
N PHE A 48 13.08 6.14 31.65
CA PHE A 48 12.24 5.00 32.04
C PHE A 48 13.07 3.76 32.40
N VAL A 49 14.28 3.95 32.98
CA VAL A 49 14.95 2.87 33.71
C VAL A 49 14.02 2.43 34.84
N ASP A 50 13.74 1.13 34.91
CA ASP A 50 12.94 0.43 35.91
C ASP A 50 13.17 0.96 37.34
N LYS A 51 12.44 2.01 37.69
CA LYS A 51 11.88 2.17 39.02
C LYS A 51 10.41 2.02 38.80
N GLU A 52 9.87 0.85 39.15
CA GLU A 52 8.49 0.80 39.64
C GLU A 52 8.33 2.03 40.52
N PHE A 53 7.48 2.96 40.07
CA PHE A 53 7.39 4.28 40.66
C PHE A 53 6.94 4.06 42.10
N GLU A 54 7.88 4.22 43.04
CA GLU A 54 7.57 4.41 44.46
C GLU A 54 6.40 5.39 44.49
N GLU A 55 5.34 4.98 45.20
CA GLU A 55 4.20 5.83 45.52
C GLU A 55 4.74 7.23 45.75
N VAL A 56 4.23 8.22 45.01
CA VAL A 56 4.55 9.62 45.31
C VAL A 56 4.10 9.81 46.75
N ASP A 57 5.04 9.69 47.68
CA ASP A 57 4.78 9.72 49.10
C ASP A 57 4.64 11.20 49.41
N VAL A 58 3.45 11.73 49.13
CA VAL A 58 3.09 13.10 49.49
C VAL A 58 3.06 13.06 51.01
N PRO A 59 4.08 13.60 51.71
CA PRO A 59 4.07 13.58 53.15
C PRO A 59 2.81 14.30 53.57
N LEU A 60 2.06 13.75 54.54
CA LEU A 60 1.07 14.53 55.27
C LEU A 60 1.85 15.64 55.98
N GLN A 61 2.12 16.74 55.27
CA GLN A 61 2.63 17.95 55.88
C GLN A 61 1.45 18.52 56.67
N THR A 62 1.39 18.14 57.94
CA THR A 62 0.60 18.74 59.01
C THR A 62 1.11 20.15 59.32
N SER A 63 1.24 21.00 58.31
CA SER A 63 1.46 22.44 58.49
C SER A 63 0.15 23.17 58.22
N VAL A 64 -0.61 23.18 59.30
CA VAL A 64 -1.90 23.82 59.44
C VAL A 64 -1.58 25.24 59.90
N ASP A 65 -1.65 26.19 58.97
CA ASP A 65 -1.46 27.63 59.21
C ASP A 65 -2.38 28.19 60.32
N PHE A 66 -3.38 27.44 60.77
CA PHE A 66 -4.42 27.89 61.70
C PHE A 66 -3.87 28.29 63.08
N ALA A 67 -2.79 27.65 63.55
CA ALA A 67 -2.11 28.03 64.79
C ALA A 67 -1.46 29.43 64.73
N LEU A 68 -1.17 29.94 63.53
CA LEU A 68 -0.62 31.28 63.31
C LEU A 68 -1.71 32.37 63.40
N TYR A 69 -2.96 32.04 63.06
CA TYR A 69 -4.07 32.99 62.89
C TYR A 69 -4.97 33.18 64.12
N ASP A 70 -5.09 32.22 65.03
CA ASP A 70 -5.79 32.41 66.32
C ASP A 70 -4.96 31.86 67.49
N LYS A 71 -4.06 32.73 67.96
CA LYS A 71 -3.14 32.45 69.08
C LYS A 71 -3.88 32.13 70.38
N GLN A 72 -5.01 32.79 70.63
CA GLN A 72 -5.77 32.60 71.87
C GLN A 72 -6.43 31.22 71.92
N LEU A 73 -7.00 30.75 70.81
CA LEU A 73 -7.48 29.37 70.74
C LEU A 73 -6.33 28.39 70.89
N ASN A 74 -5.20 28.60 70.19
CA ASN A 74 -4.07 27.69 70.27
C ASN A 74 -3.49 27.59 71.69
N GLU A 75 -3.39 28.72 72.41
CA GLU A 75 -2.99 28.75 73.82
C GLU A 75 -3.95 27.95 74.70
N LEU A 76 -5.27 28.12 74.53
CA LEU A 76 -6.27 27.32 75.24
C LEU A 76 -6.10 25.82 74.98
N LEU A 77 -5.93 25.41 73.72
CA LEU A 77 -5.74 24.00 73.37
C LEU A 77 -4.39 23.43 73.87
N ASN A 78 -3.36 24.28 74.01
CA ASN A 78 -2.11 23.90 74.70
C ASN A 78 -2.35 23.61 76.18
N THR A 79 -3.20 24.40 76.88
CA THR A 79 -3.56 24.10 78.28
C THR A 79 -4.33 22.80 78.44
N PHE A 80 -4.96 22.32 77.36
CA PHE A 80 -5.62 21.02 77.32
C PHE A 80 -4.68 19.87 76.95
N GLU A 81 -3.39 20.14 76.74
CA GLU A 81 -2.39 19.17 76.29
C GLU A 81 -2.84 18.41 75.04
N MET A 82 -3.44 19.12 74.09
CA MET A 82 -3.87 18.54 72.81
C MET A 82 -2.71 18.41 71.83
N ASP A 83 -2.68 17.33 71.07
CA ASP A 83 -1.73 17.16 69.97
C ASP A 83 -2.12 18.02 68.75
N GLU A 84 -1.22 18.11 67.75
CA GLU A 84 -1.47 18.94 66.56
C GLU A 84 -2.65 18.46 65.71
N SER A 85 -2.94 17.15 65.71
CA SER A 85 -4.10 16.58 65.00
C SER A 85 -5.41 16.95 65.69
N GLU A 86 -5.44 16.86 67.01
CA GLU A 86 -6.56 17.29 67.84
C GLU A 86 -6.81 18.80 67.69
N LYS A 87 -5.75 19.61 67.72
CA LYS A 87 -5.84 21.04 67.49
C LYS A 87 -6.41 21.36 66.12
N GLU A 88 -5.88 20.77 65.05
CA GLU A 88 -6.37 20.99 63.69
C GLU A 88 -7.86 20.66 63.58
N PHE A 89 -8.31 19.58 64.22
CA PHE A 89 -9.73 19.23 64.21
C PHE A 89 -10.59 20.26 64.96
N VAL A 90 -10.13 20.78 66.10
CA VAL A 90 -10.83 21.86 66.80
C VAL A 90 -10.88 23.15 65.97
N PHE A 91 -9.80 23.49 65.27
CA PHE A 91 -9.78 24.61 64.32
C PHE A 91 -10.77 24.41 63.16
N LEU A 92 -10.94 23.17 62.69
CA LEU A 92 -11.94 22.84 61.68
C LEU A 92 -13.36 23.03 62.21
N ILE A 93 -13.65 22.55 63.42
CA ILE A 93 -14.95 22.76 64.07
C ILE A 93 -15.21 24.26 64.22
N LYS A 94 -14.22 25.03 64.68
CA LYS A 94 -14.30 26.50 64.75
C LYS A 94 -14.72 27.07 63.40
N GLU A 95 -14.00 26.72 62.34
CA GLU A 95 -14.29 27.20 60.99
C GLU A 95 -15.74 26.89 60.59
N ALA A 96 -16.21 25.67 60.86
CA ALA A 96 -17.57 25.23 60.56
C ALA A 96 -18.65 26.00 61.35
N VAL A 97 -18.41 26.32 62.63
CA VAL A 97 -19.43 26.95 63.50
C VAL A 97 -19.42 28.48 63.47
N THR A 98 -18.29 29.10 63.09
CA THR A 98 -18.14 30.56 63.05
C THR A 98 -18.31 31.17 61.66
N ASN A 99 -18.24 30.36 60.59
CA ASN A 99 -18.37 30.88 59.23
C ASN A 99 -19.82 31.26 58.88
N SER A 100 -20.09 32.54 58.67
CA SER A 100 -21.42 33.05 58.30
C SER A 100 -21.95 32.53 56.95
N ASP A 101 -21.06 32.13 56.04
CA ASP A 101 -21.42 31.70 54.68
C ASP A 101 -21.94 30.26 54.64
N VAL A 102 -21.71 29.49 55.71
CA VAL A 102 -22.33 28.19 55.91
C VAL A 102 -23.76 28.45 56.41
N ILE A 103 -24.67 28.78 55.50
CA ILE A 103 -26.07 29.06 55.85
C ILE A 103 -26.80 27.74 56.07
N SER A 104 -27.41 27.59 57.24
CA SER A 104 -28.42 26.56 57.51
C SER A 104 -29.56 27.19 58.31
N ASP A 105 -30.79 26.99 57.87
CA ASP A 105 -31.97 27.73 58.35
C ASP A 105 -32.35 27.46 59.81
N THR A 106 -31.67 26.53 60.49
CA THR A 106 -32.07 26.03 61.80
C THR A 106 -30.96 26.03 62.86
N ASN A 107 -29.72 26.42 62.52
CA ASN A 107 -28.58 26.24 63.43
C ASN A 107 -27.89 27.56 63.76
N LYS A 108 -27.64 27.79 65.05
CA LYS A 108 -26.89 28.93 65.56
C LYS A 108 -25.49 29.00 64.94
N THR A 109 -25.13 30.18 64.45
CA THR A 109 -23.75 30.55 64.10
C THR A 109 -23.13 31.25 65.30
N TRP A 110 -21.91 30.89 65.66
CA TRP A 110 -21.23 31.43 66.84
C TRP A 110 -20.19 32.47 66.44
N SER A 111 -19.92 33.46 67.30
CA SER A 111 -18.73 34.29 67.11
C SER A 111 -17.48 33.49 67.47
N GLN A 112 -16.31 33.96 67.02
CA GLN A 112 -15.03 33.33 67.37
C GLN A 112 -14.77 33.38 68.87
N ASP A 113 -15.19 34.45 69.55
CA ASP A 113 -15.05 34.64 70.99
C ASP A 113 -15.97 33.69 71.74
N ASP A 114 -17.25 33.60 71.33
CA ASP A 114 -18.21 32.66 71.94
C ASP A 114 -17.72 31.22 71.84
N PHE A 115 -17.18 30.82 70.68
CA PHE A 115 -16.62 29.48 70.51
C PHE A 115 -15.51 29.19 71.51
N ARG A 116 -14.56 30.12 71.71
CA ARG A 116 -13.47 29.94 72.68
C ARG A 116 -13.99 29.87 74.12
N ASP A 117 -14.93 30.73 74.49
CA ASP A 117 -15.52 30.74 75.83
C ASP A 117 -16.30 29.45 76.13
N ILE A 118 -17.00 28.89 75.13
CA ILE A 118 -17.66 27.58 75.25
C ILE A 118 -16.64 26.49 75.52
N LEU A 119 -15.57 26.39 74.72
CA LEU A 119 -14.53 25.37 74.94
C LEU A 119 -13.89 25.48 76.33
N LYS A 120 -13.64 26.71 76.80
CA LYS A 120 -13.10 26.96 78.13
C LYS A 120 -14.05 26.50 79.25
N ASN A 121 -15.35 26.76 79.09
CA ASN A 121 -16.36 26.39 80.09
C ASN A 121 -16.65 24.88 80.11
N LEU A 122 -16.61 24.21 78.96
CA LEU A 122 -16.77 22.76 78.84
C LEU A 122 -15.60 22.00 79.49
N GLY A 123 -14.39 22.57 79.43
CA GLY A 123 -13.18 21.94 79.94
C GLY A 123 -12.67 20.76 79.10
N VAL A 124 -11.44 20.34 79.37
CA VAL A 124 -10.68 19.38 78.52
C VAL A 124 -11.41 18.06 78.25
N ALA A 125 -12.06 17.49 79.25
CA ALA A 125 -12.71 16.18 79.14
C ALA A 125 -13.86 16.21 78.12
N SER A 126 -14.62 17.30 78.07
CA SER A 126 -15.77 17.45 77.19
C SER A 126 -15.38 17.97 75.82
N VAL A 127 -14.34 18.80 75.73
CA VAL A 127 -13.75 19.17 74.42
C VAL A 127 -13.14 17.94 73.72
N ARG A 128 -12.54 16.99 74.44
CA ARG A 128 -12.08 15.72 73.84
C ARG A 128 -13.23 14.84 73.34
N LYS A 129 -14.45 14.95 73.90
CA LYS A 129 -15.65 14.25 73.38
C LYS A 129 -16.18 14.87 72.09
N LEU A 130 -15.98 16.18 71.88
CA LEU A 130 -16.30 16.86 70.60
C LEU A 130 -15.43 16.36 69.44
N ILE A 131 -14.27 15.78 69.74
CA ILE A 131 -13.40 15.12 68.77
C ILE A 131 -14.06 13.79 68.34
N GLY A 132 -15.08 13.90 67.49
CA GLY A 132 -15.88 12.79 66.95
C GLY A 132 -15.16 11.92 65.90
N PRO A 133 -15.88 11.33 64.92
CA PRO A 133 -15.28 10.41 63.95
C PRO A 133 -14.15 11.06 63.13
N LYS A 134 -12.91 10.65 63.39
CA LYS A 134 -11.71 11.16 62.72
C LYS A 134 -11.65 10.82 61.22
N SER A 135 -12.51 9.93 60.71
CA SER A 135 -12.46 9.46 59.32
C SER A 135 -12.73 10.58 58.30
N ASN A 136 -13.79 11.36 58.49
CA ASN A 136 -14.11 12.52 57.63
C ASN A 136 -13.01 13.56 57.65
N PHE A 137 -12.49 13.85 58.84
CA PHE A 137 -11.39 14.80 59.03
C PHE A 137 -10.11 14.33 58.33
N SER A 138 -9.70 13.09 58.55
CA SER A 138 -8.52 12.51 57.90
C SER A 138 -8.66 12.52 56.38
N ALA A 139 -9.83 12.21 55.84
CA ALA A 139 -10.09 12.28 54.40
C ALA A 139 -9.98 13.73 53.88
N PHE A 140 -10.62 14.69 54.54
CA PHE A 140 -10.55 16.11 54.18
C PHE A 140 -9.12 16.67 54.24
N SER A 141 -8.36 16.37 55.29
CA SER A 141 -6.98 16.82 55.45
C SER A 141 -6.05 16.24 54.39
N ARG A 142 -6.22 14.97 54.01
CA ARG A 142 -5.49 14.36 52.89
C ARG A 142 -5.73 15.09 51.58
N VAL A 143 -6.98 15.42 51.27
CA VAL A 143 -7.34 16.19 50.05
C VAL A 143 -6.68 17.57 50.05
N ARG A 144 -6.78 18.30 51.17
CA ARG A 144 -6.14 19.62 51.30
C ARG A 144 -4.63 19.55 51.08
N ALA A 145 -3.97 18.54 51.65
CA ALA A 145 -2.53 18.36 51.50
C ALA A 145 -2.14 18.10 50.04
N VAL A 146 -2.82 17.19 49.36
CA VAL A 146 -2.48 16.84 47.97
C VAL A 146 -2.78 17.99 46.99
N ILE A 147 -3.87 18.74 47.19
CA ILE A 147 -4.23 19.88 46.34
C ILE A 147 -3.14 20.97 46.38
N LYS A 148 -2.46 21.18 47.51
CA LYS A 148 -1.36 22.16 47.61
C LYS A 148 -0.20 21.86 46.66
N SER A 149 -0.02 20.60 46.27
CA SER A 149 1.09 20.16 45.42
C SER A 149 0.79 20.25 43.92
N VAL A 150 -0.47 20.46 43.52
CA VAL A 150 -0.89 20.51 42.11
C VAL A 150 -0.39 21.79 41.45
N LYS A 151 0.27 21.66 40.29
CA LYS A 151 0.90 22.78 39.59
C LYS A 151 -0.02 23.42 38.55
N SER A 152 -0.86 22.62 37.89
CA SER A 152 -1.82 23.06 36.87
C SER A 152 -2.84 24.02 37.50
N VAL A 153 -2.83 25.28 37.05
CA VAL A 153 -3.73 26.32 37.56
C VAL A 153 -5.20 25.93 37.36
N TYR A 154 -5.55 25.44 36.16
CA TYR A 154 -6.92 25.02 35.84
C TYR A 154 -7.37 23.85 36.71
N ALA A 155 -6.53 22.82 36.86
CA ALA A 155 -6.86 21.67 37.69
C ALA A 155 -6.97 22.06 39.17
N LEU A 156 -6.08 22.92 39.65
CA LEU A 156 -6.09 23.45 41.01
C LEU A 156 -7.39 24.20 41.32
N GLU A 157 -7.85 25.07 40.43
CA GLU A 157 -9.12 25.79 40.57
C GLU A 157 -10.31 24.82 40.61
N LYS A 158 -10.34 23.82 39.72
CA LYS A 158 -11.39 22.81 39.68
C LYS A 158 -11.45 21.97 40.96
N LEU A 159 -10.30 21.49 41.43
CA LEU A 159 -10.18 20.71 42.66
C LEU A 159 -10.61 21.52 43.88
N ARG A 160 -10.25 22.81 43.96
CA ARG A 160 -10.68 23.70 45.04
C ARG A 160 -12.19 23.91 45.03
N SER A 161 -12.77 24.17 43.86
CA SER A 161 -14.22 24.32 43.72
C SER A 161 -14.98 23.06 44.13
N GLN A 162 -14.51 21.88 43.74
CA GLN A 162 -15.08 20.60 44.17
C GLN A 162 -14.90 20.36 45.67
N LEU A 163 -13.72 20.68 46.23
CA LEU A 163 -13.46 20.57 47.66
C LEU A 163 -14.44 21.46 48.44
N ASP A 164 -14.67 22.70 48.03
CA ASP A 164 -15.61 23.62 48.68
C ASP A 164 -17.05 23.08 48.63
N ASN A 165 -17.45 22.48 47.51
CA ASN A 165 -18.75 21.83 47.38
C ASN A 165 -18.93 20.64 48.33
N TYR A 166 -17.89 19.81 48.50
CA TYR A 166 -17.91 18.67 49.45
C TYR A 166 -17.73 19.10 50.91
N LYS A 167 -16.98 20.18 51.15
CA LYS A 167 -16.75 20.78 52.47
C LYS A 167 -18.03 21.34 53.07
N ARG A 168 -18.89 21.99 52.25
CA ARG A 168 -20.11 22.64 52.72
C ARG A 168 -21.07 21.73 53.51
N PRO A 169 -21.55 20.58 52.99
CA PRO A 169 -22.45 19.70 53.74
C PRO A 169 -21.78 19.12 54.99
N TYR A 170 -20.49 18.77 54.92
CA TYR A 170 -19.72 18.34 56.08
C TYR A 170 -19.67 19.40 57.19
N PHE A 171 -19.47 20.68 56.81
CA PHE A 171 -19.43 21.80 57.76
C PHE A 171 -20.80 22.09 58.38
N ILE A 172 -21.89 21.92 57.62
CA ILE A 172 -23.25 22.01 58.14
C ILE A 172 -23.49 20.94 59.21
N ASP A 173 -23.05 19.71 58.96
CA ASP A 173 -23.22 18.60 59.90
C ASP A 173 -22.35 18.77 61.16
N LEU A 174 -21.10 19.24 61.01
CA LEU A 174 -20.25 19.61 62.14
C LEU A 174 -20.91 20.69 62.99
N ARG A 175 -21.54 21.70 62.37
CA ARG A 175 -22.27 22.74 63.10
C ARG A 175 -23.47 22.19 63.86
N LYS A 176 -24.28 21.34 63.23
CA LYS A 176 -25.41 20.67 63.90
C LYS A 176 -24.94 19.86 65.10
N ALA A 177 -23.88 19.07 64.92
CA ALA A 177 -23.32 18.24 65.98
C ALA A 177 -22.78 19.09 67.14
N PHE A 178 -22.11 20.21 66.84
CA PHE A 178 -21.63 21.14 67.87
C PHE A 178 -22.78 21.80 68.64
N ASN A 179 -23.82 22.29 67.95
CA ASN A 179 -24.98 22.90 68.61
C ASN A 179 -25.71 21.89 69.51
N ALA A 180 -25.97 20.68 69.01
CA ALA A 180 -26.58 19.63 69.81
C ALA A 180 -25.71 19.27 71.02
N PHE A 181 -24.39 19.20 70.87
CA PHE A 181 -23.48 18.93 71.99
C PHE A 181 -23.56 19.99 73.09
N VAL A 182 -23.65 21.26 72.71
CA VAL A 182 -23.77 22.39 73.65
C VAL A 182 -25.15 22.40 74.32
N ASP A 183 -26.21 22.06 73.60
CA ASP A 183 -27.59 22.08 74.11
C ASP A 183 -27.95 20.83 74.95
N ASP A 184 -27.41 19.65 74.63
CA ASP A 184 -27.75 18.35 75.25
C ASP A 184 -26.79 17.91 76.38
N ASN A 185 -26.28 18.85 77.19
CA ASN A 185 -25.37 18.56 78.31
C ASN A 185 -24.16 17.68 77.94
N GLU A 186 -23.43 18.02 76.88
CA GLU A 186 -22.16 17.40 76.52
C GLU A 186 -22.24 15.92 76.05
N ILE A 187 -23.42 15.48 75.59
CA ILE A 187 -23.58 14.18 74.92
C ILE A 187 -23.27 14.35 73.42
N TYR A 188 -22.09 13.91 72.99
CA TYR A 188 -21.76 13.92 71.56
C TYR A 188 -22.52 12.83 70.82
N ASN A 189 -23.47 13.24 69.97
CA ASN A 189 -24.14 12.33 69.05
C ASN A 189 -23.43 12.33 67.68
N GLY A 190 -22.47 11.41 67.52
CA GLY A 190 -21.73 11.23 66.28
C GLY A 190 -22.57 10.83 65.07
N SER A 191 -23.82 10.37 65.27
CA SER A 191 -24.72 10.04 64.17
C SER A 191 -25.26 11.28 63.44
N ILE A 192 -25.07 12.48 64.00
CA ILE A 192 -25.44 13.75 63.36
C ILE A 192 -24.50 14.06 62.19
N VAL A 193 -23.24 13.62 62.28
CA VAL A 193 -22.25 13.81 61.22
C VAL A 193 -22.35 12.64 60.24
N GLY A 194 -22.85 12.91 59.04
CA GLY A 194 -22.88 11.92 57.97
C GLY A 194 -21.50 11.43 57.56
N ASP A 195 -21.44 10.31 56.84
CA ASP A 195 -20.20 9.86 56.22
C ASP A 195 -19.94 10.63 54.91
N HIS A 196 -18.92 11.48 54.93
CA HIS A 196 -18.47 12.30 53.80
C HIS A 196 -17.15 11.76 53.21
N THR A 197 -16.61 10.66 53.75
CA THR A 197 -15.29 10.12 53.37
C THR A 197 -15.22 9.75 51.90
N PHE A 198 -16.28 9.18 51.34
CA PHE A 198 -16.32 8.76 49.93
C PHE A 198 -16.01 9.93 48.97
N ASN A 199 -16.61 11.10 49.18
CA ASN A 199 -16.42 12.27 48.32
C ASN A 199 -14.99 12.83 48.43
N PHE A 200 -14.48 12.94 49.67
CA PHE A 200 -13.10 13.38 49.89
C PHE A 200 -12.08 12.38 49.34
N ASP A 201 -12.29 11.08 49.53
CA ASP A 201 -11.39 10.04 49.02
C ASP A 201 -11.40 9.97 47.49
N THR A 202 -12.54 10.24 46.87
CA THR A 202 -12.65 10.37 45.40
C THR A 202 -11.84 11.56 44.90
N LEU A 203 -12.01 12.74 45.51
CA LEU A 203 -11.28 13.94 45.15
C LEU A 203 -9.77 13.81 45.42
N TYR A 204 -9.39 13.12 46.49
CA TYR A 204 -8.01 12.79 46.80
C TYR A 204 -7.38 11.95 45.70
N LYS A 205 -8.08 10.91 45.21
CA LYS A 205 -7.61 10.08 44.11
C LYS A 205 -7.44 10.89 42.82
N GLU A 206 -8.40 11.76 42.48
CA GLU A 206 -8.29 12.62 41.30
C GLU A 206 -7.08 13.55 41.36
N ALA A 207 -6.88 14.23 42.50
CA ALA A 207 -5.70 15.07 42.72
C ALA A 207 -4.39 14.28 42.64
N ARG A 208 -4.36 13.05 43.19
CA ARG A 208 -3.22 12.13 43.06
C ARG A 208 -2.92 11.78 41.60
N TYR A 209 -3.95 11.47 40.81
CA TYR A 209 -3.78 11.16 39.38
C TYR A 209 -3.20 12.37 38.62
N ILE A 210 -3.67 13.58 38.91
CA ILE A 210 -3.11 14.80 38.31
C ILE A 210 -1.62 14.94 38.65
N LEU A 211 -1.21 14.76 39.90
CA LEU A 211 0.21 14.80 40.28
C LEU A 211 1.05 13.74 39.58
N ILE A 212 0.52 12.53 39.42
CA ILE A 212 1.19 11.46 38.66
C ILE A 212 1.42 11.92 37.22
N PHE A 213 0.38 12.46 36.57
CA PHE A 213 0.50 12.96 35.21
C PHE A 213 1.48 14.13 35.09
N GLU A 214 1.39 15.14 35.96
CA GLU A 214 2.30 16.29 35.98
C GLU A 214 3.76 15.84 36.14
N SER A 215 4.03 14.92 37.06
CA SER A 215 5.38 14.38 37.28
C SER A 215 5.91 13.63 36.05
N CYS A 216 5.04 12.89 35.35
CA CYS A 216 5.41 12.22 34.11
C CYS A 216 5.67 13.24 32.99
N TYR A 217 4.75 14.18 32.81
CA TYR A 217 4.78 15.17 31.75
C TYR A 217 6.03 16.06 31.82
N GLU A 218 6.42 16.52 33.01
CA GLU A 218 7.60 17.37 33.20
C GLU A 218 8.92 16.66 32.87
N LYS A 219 8.98 15.33 33.05
CA LYS A 219 10.18 14.53 32.74
C LYS A 219 10.30 14.20 31.25
N LEU A 220 9.23 14.39 30.48
CA LEU A 220 9.24 14.09 29.05
C LEU A 220 10.00 15.18 28.26
N PRO A 221 10.77 14.80 27.23
CA PRO A 221 11.32 15.75 26.27
C PRO A 221 10.22 16.59 25.61
N SER A 222 10.54 17.83 25.23
CA SER A 222 9.59 18.80 24.65
C SER A 222 8.84 18.27 23.41
N GLU A 223 9.46 17.41 22.61
CA GLU A 223 8.82 16.74 21.49
C GLU A 223 7.68 15.81 21.94
N ARG A 224 7.89 15.03 23.02
CA ARG A 224 6.90 14.10 23.57
C ARG A 224 5.78 14.84 24.31
N GLN A 225 6.11 15.94 24.98
CA GLN A 225 5.12 16.86 25.53
C GLN A 225 4.15 17.37 24.45
N ARG A 226 4.69 17.81 23.30
CA ARG A 226 3.86 18.21 22.15
C ARG A 226 2.95 17.10 21.64
N MET A 227 3.41 15.84 21.63
CA MET A 227 2.56 14.70 21.24
C MET A 227 1.37 14.51 22.19
N ILE A 228 1.60 14.65 23.49
CA ILE A 228 0.52 14.61 24.49
C ILE A 228 -0.43 15.80 24.30
N ASP A 229 0.09 16.99 24.03
CA ASP A 229 -0.73 18.18 23.76
C ASP A 229 -1.58 18.01 22.49
N ASP A 230 -1.04 17.39 21.43
CA ASP A 230 -1.79 17.10 20.21
C ASP A 230 -2.89 16.05 20.45
N MET A 231 -2.61 15.02 21.26
CA MET A 231 -3.64 14.08 21.70
C MET A 231 -4.71 14.77 22.57
N ARG A 232 -4.30 15.67 23.47
CA ARG A 232 -5.21 16.48 24.28
C ARG A 232 -6.15 17.28 23.38
N LYS A 233 -5.63 17.98 22.37
CA LYS A 233 -6.47 18.72 21.40
C LYS A 233 -7.51 17.83 20.74
N ILE A 234 -7.16 16.60 20.36
CA ILE A 234 -8.12 15.66 19.75
C ILE A 234 -9.22 15.27 20.73
N LEU A 235 -8.86 14.98 21.98
CA LEU A 235 -9.81 14.51 23.00
C LEU A 235 -10.70 15.62 23.59
N THR A 236 -10.22 16.87 23.57
CA THR A 236 -10.95 18.04 24.07
C THR A 236 -11.72 18.80 22.99
N ASP A 237 -11.52 18.49 21.71
CA ASP A 237 -12.28 19.06 20.61
C ASP A 237 -13.71 18.50 20.57
N ALA A 238 -14.70 19.38 20.74
CA ALA A 238 -16.12 19.03 20.78
C ALA A 238 -16.75 18.75 19.40
N ASP A 239 -16.08 19.09 18.29
CA ASP A 239 -16.55 18.81 16.94
C ASP A 239 -16.21 17.39 16.50
N ILE A 240 -15.08 16.84 16.97
CA ILE A 240 -14.67 15.46 16.69
C ILE A 240 -15.60 14.50 17.44
N GLY A 241 -16.19 13.52 16.76
CA GLY A 241 -17.00 12.47 17.40
C GLY A 241 -18.38 12.92 17.90
N ARG A 242 -18.81 14.16 17.62
CA ARG A 242 -20.10 14.70 18.06
C ARG A 242 -21.28 13.87 17.55
N THR A 243 -21.25 13.48 16.27
CA THR A 243 -22.32 12.71 15.62
C THR A 243 -22.44 11.31 16.19
N GLU A 244 -21.31 10.72 16.59
CA GLU A 244 -21.20 9.39 17.18
C GLU A 244 -21.51 9.37 18.68
N GLY A 245 -21.64 10.55 19.31
CA GLY A 245 -21.87 10.68 20.75
C GLY A 245 -20.64 10.35 21.59
N TYR A 246 -19.43 10.47 21.04
CA TYR A 246 -18.21 10.24 21.80
C TYR A 246 -17.96 11.37 22.81
N ARG A 247 -17.45 10.99 23.99
CA ARG A 247 -17.08 11.90 25.07
C ARG A 247 -16.11 12.96 24.57
N THR A 248 -16.33 14.19 25.06
CA THR A 248 -15.38 15.29 24.95
C THR A 248 -14.86 15.57 26.34
N TYR A 249 -13.56 15.42 26.51
CA TYR A 249 -12.90 15.68 27.79
C TYR A 249 -12.68 17.18 27.96
N ASP A 250 -12.77 17.69 29.18
CA ASP A 250 -12.11 18.95 29.52
C ASP A 250 -10.63 18.71 29.91
N ASN A 251 -9.86 19.78 30.08
CA ASN A 251 -8.43 19.66 30.43
C ASN A 251 -8.22 18.96 31.79
N TYR A 252 -9.14 19.13 32.73
CA TYR A 252 -9.07 18.52 34.05
C TYR A 252 -9.35 17.01 33.95
N GLU A 253 -10.39 16.62 33.22
CA GLU A 253 -10.73 15.21 33.00
C GLU A 253 -9.62 14.49 32.22
N PHE A 254 -8.99 15.16 31.26
CA PHE A 254 -7.83 14.64 30.53
C PHE A 254 -6.66 14.36 31.48
N ASP A 255 -6.28 15.33 32.32
CA ASP A 255 -5.15 15.18 33.25
C ASP A 255 -5.40 14.05 34.26
N VAL A 256 -6.63 13.94 34.77
CA VAL A 256 -7.05 12.81 35.63
C VAL A 256 -6.96 11.48 34.89
N LEU A 257 -7.44 11.40 33.65
CA LEU A 257 -7.41 10.17 32.85
C LEU A 257 -5.98 9.70 32.56
N PHE A 258 -5.11 10.62 32.13
CA PHE A 258 -3.70 10.30 31.87
C PHE A 258 -2.98 9.91 33.16
N GLY A 259 -3.31 10.53 34.29
CA GLY A 259 -2.84 10.11 35.60
C GLY A 259 -3.26 8.68 35.97
N LYS A 260 -4.51 8.30 35.64
CA LYS A 260 -5.03 6.94 35.86
C LYS A 260 -4.34 5.88 35.00
N LEU A 261 -3.95 6.23 33.76
CA LEU A 261 -3.19 5.33 32.87
C LEU A 261 -1.82 4.97 33.46
N GLY A 262 -1.21 5.90 34.20
CA GLY A 262 0.11 5.72 34.79
C GLY A 262 1.25 5.87 33.78
N SER A 263 2.47 6.01 34.30
CA SER A 263 3.65 6.40 33.51
C SER A 263 3.99 5.42 32.38
N THR A 264 3.96 4.11 32.66
CA THR A 264 4.29 3.05 31.68
C THR A 264 3.31 3.05 30.51
N THR A 265 2.01 3.12 30.81
CA THR A 265 0.96 3.12 29.78
C THR A 265 0.98 4.40 28.94
N ILE A 266 1.21 5.56 29.56
CA ILE A 266 1.37 6.84 28.86
C ILE A 266 2.53 6.75 27.87
N LYS A 267 3.67 6.18 28.28
CA LYS A 267 4.82 5.96 27.40
C LYS A 267 4.44 5.15 26.16
N ASP A 268 3.80 4.01 26.33
CA ASP A 268 3.38 3.15 25.21
C ASP A 268 2.43 3.89 24.26
N ILE A 269 1.43 4.58 24.81
CA ILE A 269 0.46 5.37 24.02
C ILE A 269 1.18 6.46 23.21
N VAL A 270 2.12 7.18 23.81
CA VAL A 270 2.88 8.24 23.14
C VAL A 270 3.77 7.67 22.03
N GLU A 271 4.41 6.53 22.24
CA GLU A 271 5.23 5.88 21.21
C GLU A 271 4.42 5.41 20.01
N ILE A 272 3.25 4.82 20.26
CA ILE A 272 2.30 4.41 19.21
C ILE A 272 1.82 5.63 18.41
N PHE A 273 1.38 6.66 19.13
CA PHE A 273 0.86 7.88 18.52
C PHE A 273 1.92 8.57 17.65
N LEU A 274 3.17 8.60 18.12
CA LEU A 274 4.31 9.14 17.36
C LEU A 274 4.53 8.39 16.04
N LYS A 275 4.53 7.05 16.06
CA LYS A 275 4.71 6.25 14.84
C LYS A 275 3.63 6.58 13.80
N ASN A 276 2.38 6.71 14.24
CA ASN A 276 1.28 7.07 13.35
C ASN A 276 1.45 8.49 12.79
N LEU A 277 1.85 9.46 13.61
CA LEU A 277 2.10 10.83 13.16
C LEU A 277 3.27 10.92 12.16
N GLN A 278 4.32 10.13 12.33
CA GLN A 278 5.45 10.08 11.39
C GLN A 278 5.01 9.61 9.99
N ILE A 279 4.09 8.65 9.90
CA ILE A 279 3.56 8.18 8.62
C ILE A 279 2.69 9.26 7.98
N ILE A 280 1.87 9.94 8.78
CA ILE A 280 1.05 11.07 8.33
C ILE A 280 1.92 12.21 7.80
N GLU A 281 2.99 12.55 8.51
CA GLU A 281 3.94 13.60 8.11
C GLU A 281 4.71 13.20 6.85
N THR A 282 5.15 11.95 6.74
CA THR A 282 5.78 11.42 5.52
C THR A 282 4.84 11.53 4.31
N ALA A 283 3.57 11.17 4.48
CA ALA A 283 2.56 11.31 3.45
C ALA A 283 2.37 12.80 3.06
N GLN A 284 2.32 13.71 4.04
CA GLN A 284 2.21 15.15 3.80
C GLN A 284 3.39 15.67 2.99
N ILE A 285 4.63 15.36 3.42
CA ILE A 285 5.85 15.78 2.72
C ILE A 285 5.85 15.29 1.27
N ASN A 286 5.53 14.01 1.04
CA ASN A 286 5.50 13.45 -0.31
C ASN A 286 4.42 14.11 -1.19
N ILE A 287 3.26 14.43 -0.62
CA ILE A 287 2.19 15.17 -1.33
C ILE A 287 2.66 16.59 -1.66
N ASP A 288 3.31 17.29 -0.73
CA ASP A 288 3.78 18.66 -0.95
C ASP A 288 4.83 18.77 -2.06
N LEU A 289 5.60 17.69 -2.28
CA LEU A 289 6.57 17.59 -3.36
C LEU A 289 5.94 17.38 -4.75
N ILE A 290 4.65 17.07 -4.84
CA ILE A 290 3.97 16.88 -6.13
C ILE A 290 3.87 18.21 -6.87
N HIS A 291 4.47 18.26 -8.06
CA HIS A 291 4.43 19.45 -8.92
C HIS A 291 3.07 19.73 -9.59
N MET A 292 2.25 18.70 -9.81
CA MET A 292 0.93 18.83 -10.44
C MET A 292 -0.11 19.22 -9.40
N SER A 293 -0.55 20.48 -9.43
CA SER A 293 -1.41 21.03 -8.37
C SER A 293 -2.74 20.29 -8.23
N ASP A 294 -3.35 19.88 -9.34
CA ASP A 294 -4.59 19.09 -9.34
C ASP A 294 -4.42 17.71 -8.68
N ARG A 295 -3.29 17.04 -8.93
CA ARG A 295 -2.94 15.76 -8.27
C ARG A 295 -2.67 15.95 -6.79
N ARG A 296 -1.90 16.99 -6.44
CA ARG A 296 -1.60 17.36 -5.06
C ARG A 296 -2.88 17.63 -4.28
N ASP A 297 -3.79 18.43 -4.82
CA ASP A 297 -5.02 18.83 -4.13
C ASP A 297 -5.94 17.63 -3.88
N ILE A 298 -6.06 16.70 -4.85
CA ILE A 298 -6.82 15.45 -4.67
C ILE A 298 -6.21 14.58 -3.55
N LEU A 299 -4.90 14.38 -3.56
CA LEU A 299 -4.25 13.58 -2.51
C LEU A 299 -4.27 14.28 -1.15
N GLN A 300 -4.21 15.61 -1.11
CA GLN A 300 -4.36 16.39 0.11
C GLN A 300 -5.75 16.22 0.72
N GLN A 301 -6.81 16.24 -0.11
CA GLN A 301 -8.18 15.99 0.36
C GLN A 301 -8.31 14.58 0.95
N LYS A 302 -7.73 13.56 0.30
CA LYS A 302 -7.70 12.19 0.83
C LYS A 302 -6.93 12.11 2.16
N LEU A 303 -5.76 12.72 2.24
CA LEU A 303 -4.95 12.76 3.46
C LEU A 303 -5.73 13.43 4.60
N ASN A 304 -6.41 14.54 4.33
CA ASN A 304 -7.23 15.24 5.33
C ASN A 304 -8.40 14.37 5.81
N ALA A 305 -9.10 13.68 4.91
CA ALA A 305 -10.16 12.75 5.29
C ALA A 305 -9.64 11.61 6.17
N TYR A 306 -8.46 11.07 5.86
CA TYR A 306 -7.83 10.03 6.68
C TYR A 306 -7.37 10.57 8.05
N LYS A 307 -6.83 11.79 8.12
CA LYS A 307 -6.50 12.47 9.39
C LYS A 307 -7.76 12.64 10.26
N SER A 308 -8.87 13.10 9.68
CA SER A 308 -10.15 13.23 10.39
C SER A 308 -10.66 11.89 10.92
N ASN A 309 -10.61 10.83 10.12
CA ASN A 309 -10.99 9.48 10.55
C ASN A 309 -10.07 8.94 11.65
N TYR A 310 -8.77 9.22 11.58
CA TYR A 310 -7.80 8.84 12.61
C TYR A 310 -8.11 9.54 13.94
N HIS A 311 -8.37 10.85 13.93
CA HIS A 311 -8.76 11.58 15.13
C HIS A 311 -10.08 11.06 15.72
N LEU A 312 -11.06 10.76 14.88
CA LEU A 312 -12.32 10.14 15.30
C LEU A 312 -12.09 8.78 15.97
N THR A 313 -11.16 7.99 15.42
CA THR A 313 -10.80 6.67 15.97
C THR A 313 -10.12 6.82 17.34
N ILE A 314 -9.25 7.80 17.52
CA ILE A 314 -8.66 8.11 18.84
C ILE A 314 -9.78 8.43 19.84
N LYS A 315 -10.72 9.32 19.49
CA LYS A 315 -11.86 9.61 20.37
C LYS A 315 -12.67 8.37 20.72
N LYS A 316 -12.94 7.50 19.74
CA LYS A 316 -13.64 6.23 19.97
C LYS A 316 -12.92 5.35 20.99
N VAL A 317 -11.59 5.25 20.90
CA VAL A 317 -10.78 4.45 21.82
C VAL A 317 -10.85 5.00 23.24
N PHE A 318 -10.79 6.32 23.38
CA PHE A 318 -10.88 7.00 24.67
C PHE A 318 -12.32 7.16 25.17
N ASN A 319 -13.35 6.68 24.45
CA ASN A 319 -14.74 6.74 24.89
C ASN A 319 -15.11 5.62 25.90
N SER A 320 -14.19 5.28 26.80
CA SER A 320 -14.35 4.24 27.82
C SER A 320 -13.93 4.80 29.18
N ASP A 321 -14.59 4.37 30.24
CA ASP A 321 -14.19 4.73 31.61
C ASP A 321 -13.18 3.73 32.20
N ILE A 322 -12.88 2.64 31.48
CA ILE A 322 -11.97 1.57 31.92
C ILE A 322 -10.60 1.77 31.26
N VAL A 323 -9.60 2.08 32.08
CA VAL A 323 -8.22 2.39 31.66
C VAL A 323 -7.59 1.24 30.84
N ASP A 324 -7.77 -0.01 31.29
CA ASP A 324 -7.22 -1.19 30.61
C ASP A 324 -7.83 -1.42 29.22
N ASP A 325 -9.12 -1.05 29.06
CA ASP A 325 -9.83 -1.13 27.79
C ASP A 325 -9.34 -0.04 26.82
N ILE A 326 -9.12 1.19 27.31
CA ILE A 326 -8.48 2.26 26.53
C ILE A 326 -7.10 1.78 26.04
N TYR A 327 -6.25 1.28 26.93
CA TYR A 327 -4.91 0.82 26.55
C TYR A 327 -4.96 -0.31 25.52
N SER A 328 -5.77 -1.33 25.76
CA SER A 328 -5.90 -2.48 24.84
C SER A 328 -6.38 -2.07 23.45
N LYS A 329 -7.40 -1.20 23.38
CA LYS A 329 -7.91 -0.65 22.13
C LYS A 329 -6.89 0.23 21.43
N PHE A 330 -6.20 1.10 22.16
CA PHE A 330 -5.17 1.97 21.58
C PHE A 330 -4.02 1.17 20.99
N LYS A 331 -3.58 0.13 21.72
CA LYS A 331 -2.55 -0.81 21.25
C LYS A 331 -2.97 -1.54 19.98
N SER A 332 -4.23 -1.96 19.86
CA SER A 332 -4.76 -2.59 18.65
C SER A 332 -4.81 -1.66 17.42
N MET A 333 -4.85 -0.33 17.63
CA MET A 333 -4.75 0.64 16.54
C MET A 333 -3.34 0.69 15.93
N SER A 334 -2.33 0.25 16.70
CA SER A 334 -0.91 0.33 16.36
C SER A 334 -0.36 -0.88 15.60
N ILE A 335 -1.18 -1.80 15.11
CA ILE A 335 -0.69 -3.05 14.51
C ILE A 335 0.08 -2.72 13.22
N THR A 336 1.39 -2.49 13.41
CA THR A 336 2.45 -2.27 12.44
C THR A 336 3.10 -3.58 12.01
N GLU A 337 2.48 -4.72 12.33
CA GLU A 337 2.91 -6.04 11.88
C GLU A 337 1.69 -6.76 11.29
N SER A 338 1.91 -7.37 10.14
CA SER A 338 0.96 -7.91 9.15
C SER A 338 -0.07 -8.96 9.61
N ASP A 339 -0.39 -9.06 10.90
CA ASP A 339 -0.98 -10.27 11.49
C ASP A 339 -2.43 -10.12 11.96
N SER A 340 -3.23 -9.16 11.46
CA SER A 340 -4.68 -9.23 11.69
C SER A 340 -5.55 -8.81 10.49
N ASN A 341 -6.23 -9.81 9.94
CA ASN A 341 -7.38 -9.69 9.06
C ASN A 341 -8.51 -8.92 9.78
N SER A 342 -8.83 -7.70 9.34
CA SER A 342 -10.21 -7.19 9.13
C SER A 342 -10.44 -5.68 9.37
N ASN A 343 -9.43 -4.87 9.67
CA ASN A 343 -9.53 -3.41 9.52
C ASN A 343 -8.28 -2.92 8.79
N VAL A 344 -8.45 -2.20 7.67
CA VAL A 344 -7.32 -1.56 6.98
C VAL A 344 -6.61 -0.69 8.01
N ALA A 345 -5.38 -1.06 8.38
CA ALA A 345 -4.70 -0.41 9.48
C ALA A 345 -4.49 1.07 9.13
N VAL A 346 -4.45 1.94 10.15
CA VAL A 346 -4.09 3.36 9.99
C VAL A 346 -2.82 3.51 9.14
N TYR A 347 -1.87 2.59 9.35
CA TYR A 347 -0.65 2.44 8.57
C TYR A 347 -0.91 2.31 7.06
N ASP A 348 -1.76 1.38 6.64
CA ASP A 348 -1.99 1.05 5.24
C ASP A 348 -2.61 2.22 4.47
N LEU A 349 -3.55 2.95 5.10
CA LEU A 349 -4.22 4.09 4.48
C LEU A 349 -3.25 5.24 4.19
N PHE A 350 -2.47 5.67 5.19
CA PHE A 350 -1.53 6.77 5.01
C PHE A 350 -0.35 6.36 4.13
N ASN A 351 0.14 5.12 4.26
CA ASN A 351 1.20 4.60 3.39
C ASN A 351 0.73 4.49 1.92
N SER A 352 -0.51 4.09 1.68
CA SER A 352 -1.10 4.08 0.33
C SER A 352 -1.10 5.46 -0.32
N VAL A 353 -1.55 6.50 0.39
CA VAL A 353 -1.55 7.88 -0.13
C VAL A 353 -0.14 8.42 -0.33
N SER A 354 0.77 8.12 0.61
CA SER A 354 2.20 8.44 0.49
C SER A 354 2.81 7.82 -0.77
N ASN A 355 2.55 6.53 -1.01
CA ASN A 355 3.04 5.81 -2.19
C ASN A 355 2.44 6.39 -3.49
N TYR A 356 1.15 6.74 -3.50
CA TYR A 356 0.56 7.43 -4.64
C TYR A 356 1.29 8.73 -4.96
N ALA A 357 1.64 9.54 -3.97
CA ALA A 357 2.38 10.77 -4.19
C ALA A 357 3.75 10.53 -4.83
N VAL A 358 4.51 9.57 -4.29
CA VAL A 358 5.83 9.18 -4.82
C VAL A 358 5.73 8.67 -6.26
N TYR A 359 4.77 7.79 -6.54
CA TYR A 359 4.64 7.18 -7.85
C TYR A 359 4.10 8.14 -8.91
N ILE A 360 3.21 9.07 -8.56
CA ILE A 360 2.76 10.11 -9.49
C ILE A 360 3.93 10.98 -9.95
N ASP A 361 4.84 11.34 -9.05
CA ASP A 361 6.02 12.10 -9.43
C ASP A 361 6.98 11.25 -10.29
N ALA A 362 7.19 9.98 -9.92
CA ALA A 362 7.99 9.03 -10.72
C ALA A 362 7.44 8.85 -12.15
N TYR A 363 6.11 8.74 -12.31
CA TYR A 363 5.44 8.62 -13.60
C TYR A 363 5.82 9.76 -14.55
N ARG A 364 5.93 11.00 -14.05
CA ARG A 364 6.34 12.14 -14.87
C ARG A 364 7.72 11.95 -15.49
N PHE A 365 8.66 11.39 -14.73
CA PHE A 365 10.00 11.08 -15.23
C PHE A 365 9.96 9.93 -16.23
N VAL A 366 9.24 8.84 -15.91
CA VAL A 366 9.07 7.68 -16.79
C VAL A 366 8.48 8.13 -18.13
N TYR A 367 7.34 8.81 -18.11
CA TYR A 367 6.66 9.29 -19.31
C TYR A 367 7.54 10.23 -20.15
N ARG A 368 8.26 11.15 -19.51
CA ARG A 368 9.14 12.10 -20.22
C ARG A 368 10.33 11.42 -20.89
N MET A 369 10.92 10.41 -20.24
CA MET A 369 12.13 9.71 -20.71
C MET A 369 11.83 8.56 -21.68
N CYS A 370 10.59 8.06 -21.71
CA CYS A 370 10.17 7.03 -22.64
C CYS A 370 10.25 7.47 -24.12
N LYS A 371 10.53 6.49 -25.00
CA LYS A 371 10.51 6.69 -26.46
C LYS A 371 9.08 7.07 -26.91
N PRO A 372 8.92 7.74 -28.07
CA PRO A 372 7.60 8.11 -28.58
C PRO A 372 6.61 6.95 -28.69
N GLN A 373 7.06 5.76 -29.09
CA GLN A 373 6.21 4.56 -29.18
C GLN A 373 5.66 4.14 -27.81
N HIS A 374 6.51 4.10 -26.79
CA HIS A 374 6.09 3.84 -25.40
C HIS A 374 5.12 4.89 -24.88
N ARG A 375 5.31 6.18 -25.20
CA ARG A 375 4.34 7.22 -24.81
C ARG A 375 2.97 7.01 -25.45
N ASN A 376 2.92 6.70 -26.75
CA ASN A 376 1.67 6.41 -27.44
C ASN A 376 0.95 5.19 -26.84
N ALA A 377 1.70 4.15 -26.47
CA ALA A 377 1.18 2.99 -25.75
C ALA A 377 0.60 3.38 -24.38
N ILE A 378 1.32 4.18 -23.59
CA ILE A 378 0.84 4.69 -22.31
C ILE A 378 -0.44 5.52 -22.49
N ASP A 379 -0.48 6.43 -23.47
CA ASP A 379 -1.65 7.27 -23.72
C ASP A 379 -2.87 6.45 -24.15
N TYR A 380 -2.66 5.40 -24.96
CA TYR A 380 -3.72 4.47 -25.35
C TYR A 380 -4.26 3.70 -24.13
N LEU A 381 -3.38 3.17 -23.28
CA LEU A 381 -3.77 2.50 -22.02
C LEU A 381 -4.48 3.45 -21.06
N LYS A 382 -4.00 4.69 -20.94
CA LYS A 382 -4.61 5.75 -20.13
C LYS A 382 -6.04 5.99 -20.61
N GLY A 383 -6.24 6.12 -21.92
CA GLY A 383 -7.57 6.23 -22.53
C GLY A 383 -8.49 5.09 -22.10
N ILE A 384 -8.04 3.84 -22.24
CA ILE A 384 -8.84 2.63 -21.94
C ILE A 384 -9.18 2.50 -20.46
N LEU A 385 -8.23 2.76 -19.57
CA LEU A 385 -8.37 2.51 -18.13
C LEU A 385 -9.07 3.65 -17.39
N THR A 386 -9.01 4.88 -17.92
CA THR A 386 -9.62 6.06 -17.29
C THR A 386 -10.93 6.50 -17.92
N GLN A 387 -11.13 6.24 -19.22
CA GLN A 387 -12.37 6.52 -19.93
C GLN A 387 -13.20 5.22 -19.97
N SER A 388 -14.40 5.25 -19.39
CA SER A 388 -15.36 4.14 -19.50
C SER A 388 -16.63 4.68 -20.15
N ASP A 389 -17.12 3.93 -21.13
CA ASP A 389 -18.44 4.07 -21.77
C ASP A 389 -19.57 3.43 -20.93
N GLY A 390 -19.27 2.95 -19.72
CA GLY A 390 -20.26 2.45 -18.75
C GLY A 390 -20.81 1.04 -19.04
N VAL A 391 -20.22 0.29 -19.96
CA VAL A 391 -20.81 -0.99 -20.44
C VAL A 391 -20.24 -2.24 -19.75
N ASP A 392 -19.09 -2.15 -19.07
CA ASP A 392 -18.48 -3.28 -18.36
C ASP A 392 -18.35 -3.05 -16.84
N SER A 393 -18.23 -4.14 -16.08
CA SER A 393 -18.08 -4.12 -14.61
C SER A 393 -16.63 -3.91 -14.15
N TYR A 394 -15.71 -3.56 -15.05
CA TYR A 394 -14.30 -3.42 -14.71
C TYR A 394 -14.02 -2.11 -13.98
N LYS A 395 -12.93 -2.09 -13.21
CA LYS A 395 -12.52 -0.94 -12.41
C LYS A 395 -12.20 0.22 -13.35
N ARG A 396 -12.81 1.37 -13.11
CA ARG A 396 -12.41 2.64 -13.72
C ARG A 396 -11.36 3.28 -12.84
N TYR A 397 -10.23 3.63 -13.44
CA TYR A 397 -9.15 4.33 -12.76
C TYR A 397 -9.36 5.84 -12.88
N GLU A 398 -9.19 6.54 -11.77
CA GLU A 398 -8.94 7.97 -11.83
C GLU A 398 -7.57 8.24 -12.45
N VAL A 399 -7.39 9.42 -13.03
CA VAL A 399 -6.15 9.75 -13.76
C VAL A 399 -4.92 9.65 -12.86
N TYR A 400 -5.02 10.11 -11.60
CA TYR A 400 -3.92 10.01 -10.64
C TYR A 400 -3.63 8.56 -10.22
N GLU A 401 -4.63 7.69 -10.19
CA GLU A 401 -4.43 6.27 -9.86
C GLU A 401 -3.70 5.56 -11.00
N PHE A 402 -4.06 5.87 -12.26
CA PHE A 402 -3.33 5.40 -13.43
C PHE A 402 -1.87 5.87 -13.39
N GLU A 403 -1.64 7.15 -13.12
CA GLU A 403 -0.28 7.71 -13.07
C GLU A 403 0.53 7.06 -11.93
N ALA A 404 -0.05 6.91 -10.74
CA ALA A 404 0.61 6.22 -9.64
C ALA A 404 0.87 4.74 -9.94
N LEU A 405 -0.04 4.08 -10.68
CA LEU A 405 0.16 2.73 -11.14
C LEU A 405 1.40 2.68 -12.04
N PHE A 406 1.46 3.53 -13.09
CA PHE A 406 2.56 3.59 -14.07
C PHE A 406 3.89 4.14 -13.55
N GLY A 407 3.89 4.78 -12.39
CA GLY A 407 5.11 5.18 -11.68
C GLY A 407 5.57 4.20 -10.61
N ASN A 408 4.84 3.10 -10.40
CA ASN A 408 5.18 2.10 -9.39
C ASN A 408 6.44 1.33 -9.81
N ALA A 409 7.53 1.52 -9.06
CA ALA A 409 8.82 0.87 -9.31
C ALA A 409 8.77 -0.67 -9.21
N ASN A 410 7.79 -1.23 -8.51
CA ASN A 410 7.62 -2.68 -8.36
C ASN A 410 6.89 -3.34 -9.56
N PHE A 411 6.44 -2.56 -10.53
CA PHE A 411 5.83 -3.08 -11.73
C PHE A 411 6.72 -2.81 -12.94
N ASP A 412 7.10 -3.88 -13.64
CA ASP A 412 7.90 -3.79 -14.86
C ASP A 412 7.04 -3.32 -16.05
N PHE A 413 6.81 -2.00 -16.09
CA PHE A 413 6.08 -1.38 -17.19
C PHE A 413 6.79 -1.55 -18.53
N GLN A 414 8.11 -1.73 -18.58
CA GLN A 414 8.80 -1.84 -19.87
C GLN A 414 8.41 -3.11 -20.59
N SER A 415 8.54 -4.27 -19.91
CA SER A 415 8.14 -5.55 -20.50
C SER A 415 6.65 -5.58 -20.88
N PHE A 416 5.79 -4.97 -20.06
CA PHE A 416 4.38 -4.84 -20.39
C PHE A 416 4.14 -3.97 -21.63
N LEU A 417 4.79 -2.80 -21.70
CA LEU A 417 4.62 -1.86 -22.80
C LEU A 417 5.18 -2.43 -24.10
N ASP A 418 6.28 -3.17 -24.08
CA ASP A 418 6.86 -3.78 -25.29
C ASP A 418 5.88 -4.78 -25.92
N ALA A 419 5.31 -5.69 -25.13
CA ALA A 419 4.28 -6.62 -25.61
C ALA A 419 3.02 -5.89 -26.15
N HIS A 420 2.63 -4.80 -25.48
CA HIS A 420 1.52 -3.96 -25.93
C HIS A 420 1.83 -3.25 -27.25
N ILE A 421 3.03 -2.71 -27.42
CA ILE A 421 3.51 -2.07 -28.65
C ILE A 421 3.49 -3.09 -29.80
N ASP A 422 3.98 -4.31 -29.59
CA ASP A 422 3.96 -5.36 -30.60
C ASP A 422 2.53 -5.71 -31.04
N THR A 423 1.60 -5.80 -30.08
CA THR A 423 0.18 -6.01 -30.40
C THR A 423 -0.40 -4.86 -31.23
N LEU A 424 -0.10 -3.60 -30.86
CA LEU A 424 -0.57 -2.43 -31.62
C LEU A 424 0.02 -2.38 -33.03
N LYS A 425 1.30 -2.76 -33.18
CA LYS A 425 1.97 -2.86 -34.47
C LYS A 425 1.32 -3.90 -35.37
N GLU A 426 1.09 -5.13 -34.88
CA GLU A 426 0.45 -6.19 -35.67
C GLU A 426 -1.00 -5.83 -36.03
N ARG A 427 -1.73 -5.15 -35.13
CA ARG A 427 -3.04 -4.58 -35.42
C ARG A 427 -2.97 -3.60 -36.60
N ASP A 428 -2.05 -2.64 -36.55
CA ASP A 428 -1.96 -1.59 -37.56
C ASP A 428 -1.53 -2.16 -38.91
N GLU A 429 -0.54 -3.07 -38.93
CA GLU A 429 -0.12 -3.78 -40.16
C GLU A 429 -1.24 -4.63 -40.77
N THR A 430 -2.01 -5.34 -39.94
CA THR A 430 -3.17 -6.12 -40.40
C THR A 430 -4.25 -5.20 -40.97
N GLY A 431 -4.50 -4.06 -40.33
CA GLY A 431 -5.44 -3.05 -40.83
C GLY A 431 -5.04 -2.48 -42.19
N GLU A 432 -3.75 -2.19 -42.40
CA GLU A 432 -3.24 -1.73 -43.71
C GLU A 432 -3.35 -2.82 -44.79
N LEU A 433 -3.07 -4.09 -44.45
CA LEU A 433 -3.27 -5.21 -45.37
C LEU A 433 -4.74 -5.29 -45.83
N ILE A 434 -5.69 -5.20 -44.88
CA ILE A 434 -7.14 -5.25 -45.17
C ILE A 434 -7.57 -4.07 -46.05
N LYS A 435 -7.01 -2.87 -45.82
CA LYS A 435 -7.29 -1.70 -46.67
C LYS A 435 -6.90 -1.95 -48.13
N GLY A 436 -5.81 -2.67 -48.37
CA GLY A 436 -5.29 -3.03 -49.69
C GLY A 436 -6.13 -4.04 -50.48
N ILE A 437 -7.05 -4.77 -49.83
CA ILE A 437 -7.93 -5.75 -50.49
C ILE A 437 -8.89 -5.05 -51.46
N ARG A 438 -8.82 -5.41 -52.75
CA ARG A 438 -9.68 -4.83 -53.82
C ARG A 438 -11.09 -5.43 -53.86
N ASP A 439 -11.24 -6.69 -53.47
CA ASP A 439 -12.52 -7.41 -53.47
C ASP A 439 -13.37 -6.93 -52.29
N VAL A 440 -14.44 -6.19 -52.58
CA VAL A 440 -15.28 -5.52 -51.57
C VAL A 440 -15.91 -6.52 -50.61
N SER A 441 -16.46 -7.63 -51.11
CA SER A 441 -17.15 -8.62 -50.27
C SER A 441 -16.18 -9.33 -49.32
N LYS A 442 -14.97 -9.64 -49.80
CA LYS A 442 -13.91 -10.22 -48.95
C LYS A 442 -13.39 -9.24 -47.93
N LYS A 443 -13.17 -7.99 -48.34
CA LYS A 443 -12.72 -6.92 -47.45
C LYS A 443 -13.71 -6.75 -46.30
N GLU A 444 -15.01 -6.71 -46.58
CA GLU A 444 -16.05 -6.64 -45.55
C GLU A 444 -16.02 -7.82 -44.58
N ALA A 445 -15.88 -9.05 -45.08
CA ALA A 445 -15.82 -10.25 -44.25
C ALA A 445 -14.61 -10.22 -43.29
N VAL A 446 -13.42 -9.93 -43.81
CA VAL A 446 -12.19 -9.85 -43.01
C VAL A 446 -12.19 -8.66 -42.07
N GLN A 447 -12.72 -7.51 -42.51
CA GLN A 447 -12.87 -6.32 -41.67
C GLN A 447 -13.73 -6.61 -40.45
N LYS A 448 -14.79 -7.43 -40.58
CA LYS A 448 -15.63 -7.82 -39.44
C LYS A 448 -14.83 -8.56 -38.37
N ASP A 449 -13.99 -9.51 -38.76
CA ASP A 449 -13.15 -10.28 -37.84
C ASP A 449 -12.06 -9.39 -37.20
N PHE A 450 -11.44 -8.52 -38.00
CA PHE A 450 -10.49 -7.52 -37.50
C PHE A 450 -11.14 -6.58 -36.47
N ASP A 451 -12.34 -6.05 -36.76
CA ASP A 451 -13.06 -5.16 -35.86
C ASP A 451 -13.43 -5.86 -34.54
N VAL A 452 -13.72 -7.17 -34.57
CA VAL A 452 -13.93 -7.97 -33.36
C VAL A 452 -12.64 -8.01 -32.52
N LEU A 453 -11.49 -8.26 -33.13
CA LEU A 453 -10.20 -8.26 -32.41
C LEU A 453 -9.90 -6.89 -31.81
N VAL A 454 -10.09 -5.81 -32.59
CA VAL A 454 -9.87 -4.42 -32.16
C VAL A 454 -10.80 -4.03 -31.01
N ARG A 455 -12.08 -4.42 -31.04
CA ARG A 455 -13.03 -4.15 -29.94
C ARG A 455 -12.75 -4.96 -28.68
N ASN A 456 -12.26 -6.19 -28.82
CA ASN A 456 -12.01 -7.07 -27.68
C ASN A 456 -10.70 -6.75 -26.96
N TYR A 457 -9.73 -6.12 -27.62
CA TYR A 457 -8.44 -5.81 -27.02
C TYR A 457 -8.53 -4.83 -25.83
N PRO A 458 -9.26 -3.69 -25.92
CA PRO A 458 -9.50 -2.84 -24.76
C PRO A 458 -10.18 -3.57 -23.60
N LYS A 459 -11.13 -4.48 -23.88
CA LYS A 459 -11.80 -5.27 -22.84
C LYS A 459 -10.85 -6.22 -22.14
N TYR A 460 -9.96 -6.86 -22.90
CA TYR A 460 -8.89 -7.69 -22.36
C TYR A 460 -7.99 -6.88 -21.41
N LEU A 461 -7.53 -5.71 -21.84
CA LEU A 461 -6.71 -4.82 -21.01
C LEU A 461 -7.45 -4.37 -19.74
N ARG A 462 -8.73 -3.98 -19.83
CA ARG A 462 -9.54 -3.64 -18.64
C ARG A 462 -9.68 -4.83 -17.69
N GLY A 463 -9.83 -6.04 -18.22
CA GLY A 463 -9.85 -7.28 -17.44
C GLY A 463 -8.55 -7.52 -16.68
N LEU A 464 -7.39 -7.34 -17.33
CA LEU A 464 -6.08 -7.46 -16.68
C LEU A 464 -5.93 -6.50 -15.50
N PHE A 465 -6.34 -5.25 -15.68
CA PHE A 465 -6.18 -4.19 -14.69
C PHE A 465 -7.34 -4.09 -13.69
N HIS A 466 -8.36 -4.96 -13.75
CA HIS A 466 -9.55 -4.83 -12.90
C HIS A 466 -9.23 -4.88 -11.40
N ASN A 467 -8.44 -5.87 -11.00
CA ASN A 467 -7.94 -6.06 -9.64
C ASN A 467 -6.42 -5.96 -9.69
N PHE A 468 -5.91 -4.76 -9.97
CA PHE A 468 -4.49 -4.57 -10.23
C PHE A 468 -3.62 -5.22 -9.14
N ASP A 469 -2.96 -6.29 -9.55
CA ASP A 469 -1.89 -6.97 -8.87
C ASP A 469 -0.72 -6.99 -9.86
N PRO A 470 0.40 -6.33 -9.53
CA PRO A 470 1.59 -6.28 -10.37
C PRO A 470 2.02 -7.65 -10.91
N ILE A 471 1.98 -8.67 -10.06
CA ILE A 471 2.41 -10.03 -10.41
C ILE A 471 1.39 -10.66 -11.36
N PHE A 472 0.10 -10.56 -11.02
CA PHE A 472 -0.97 -11.08 -11.86
C PHE A 472 -0.93 -10.48 -13.27
N VAL A 473 -0.77 -9.15 -13.37
CA VAL A 473 -0.72 -8.47 -14.66
C VAL A 473 0.50 -8.91 -15.46
N LEU A 474 1.69 -9.00 -14.84
CA LEU A 474 2.90 -9.46 -15.55
C LEU A 474 2.77 -10.91 -16.03
N VAL A 475 2.29 -11.82 -15.17
CA VAL A 475 2.12 -13.24 -15.52
C VAL A 475 1.11 -13.41 -16.64
N ASN A 476 -0.06 -12.77 -16.56
CA ASN A 476 -1.07 -12.89 -17.60
C ASN A 476 -0.70 -12.14 -18.88
N ASN A 477 0.08 -11.06 -18.78
CA ASN A 477 0.61 -10.39 -19.96
C ASN A 477 1.62 -11.27 -20.71
N ILE A 478 2.50 -11.97 -20.00
CA ILE A 478 3.45 -12.93 -20.60
C ILE A 478 2.69 -14.11 -21.25
N ASN A 479 1.61 -14.57 -20.63
CA ASN A 479 0.88 -15.75 -21.10
C ASN A 479 -0.16 -15.45 -22.18
N HIS A 480 -0.40 -14.18 -22.52
CA HIS A 480 -1.42 -13.81 -23.48
C HIS A 480 -0.77 -13.20 -24.73
N ASP A 481 -0.60 -13.99 -25.77
CA ASP A 481 -0.18 -13.49 -27.08
C ASP A 481 -1.37 -12.93 -27.86
N TYR A 482 -1.82 -11.71 -27.50
CA TYR A 482 -2.91 -11.06 -28.25
C TYR A 482 -2.43 -10.68 -29.66
N ALA A 483 -1.14 -10.40 -29.83
CA ALA A 483 -0.53 -10.12 -31.12
C ALA A 483 -0.70 -11.30 -32.07
N GLU A 484 -0.53 -12.55 -31.59
CA GLU A 484 -0.74 -13.77 -32.38
C GLU A 484 -2.13 -13.84 -33.03
N ARG A 485 -3.17 -13.28 -32.40
CA ARG A 485 -4.51 -13.24 -33.02
C ARG A 485 -4.55 -12.37 -34.27
N PHE A 486 -3.82 -11.25 -34.27
CA PHE A 486 -3.67 -10.42 -35.46
C PHE A 486 -2.77 -11.09 -36.50
N VAL A 487 -1.67 -11.71 -36.07
CA VAL A 487 -0.77 -12.49 -36.95
C VAL A 487 -1.53 -13.62 -37.64
N ASN A 488 -2.35 -14.37 -36.92
CA ASN A 488 -3.17 -15.45 -37.46
C ASN A 488 -4.19 -14.94 -38.48
N LEU A 489 -4.85 -13.80 -38.20
CA LEU A 489 -5.76 -13.17 -39.16
C LEU A 489 -5.00 -12.74 -40.43
N LYS A 490 -3.84 -12.09 -40.27
CA LYS A 490 -2.95 -11.68 -41.37
C LYS A 490 -2.48 -12.87 -42.21
N SER A 491 -2.12 -13.98 -41.57
CA SER A 491 -1.75 -15.24 -42.23
C SER A 491 -2.92 -15.82 -43.03
N ASN A 492 -4.12 -15.87 -42.45
CA ASN A 492 -5.33 -16.34 -43.14
C ASN A 492 -5.68 -15.51 -44.37
N ILE A 493 -5.56 -14.18 -44.28
CA ILE A 493 -5.76 -13.27 -45.44
C ILE A 493 -4.76 -13.61 -46.54
N THR A 494 -3.47 -13.71 -46.19
CA THR A 494 -2.38 -13.98 -47.14
C THR A 494 -2.55 -15.34 -47.81
N HIS A 495 -2.93 -16.37 -47.04
CA HIS A 495 -3.22 -17.71 -47.54
C HIS A 495 -4.39 -17.71 -48.54
N LEU A 496 -5.51 -17.03 -48.21
CA LEU A 496 -6.68 -16.97 -49.08
C LEU A 496 -6.40 -16.23 -50.40
N GLU A 497 -5.58 -15.17 -50.37
CA GLU A 497 -5.14 -14.47 -51.57
C GLU A 497 -4.27 -15.35 -52.46
N PHE A 498 -3.30 -16.05 -51.86
CA PHE A 498 -2.45 -17.02 -52.55
C PHE A 498 -3.27 -18.14 -53.21
N VAL A 499 -4.17 -18.79 -52.45
CA VAL A 499 -5.01 -19.90 -52.94
C VAL A 499 -5.82 -19.46 -54.16
N LYS A 500 -6.49 -18.30 -54.10
CA LYS A 500 -7.26 -17.79 -55.25
C LYS A 500 -6.35 -17.57 -56.47
N LYS A 501 -5.19 -16.94 -56.26
CA LYS A 501 -4.28 -16.57 -57.35
C LYS A 501 -3.62 -17.78 -58.01
N VAL A 502 -3.39 -18.85 -57.26
CA VAL A 502 -2.58 -20.01 -57.68
C VAL A 502 -3.44 -21.21 -58.06
N GLN A 503 -4.52 -21.52 -57.35
CA GLN A 503 -5.41 -22.64 -57.74
C GLN A 503 -6.10 -22.42 -59.09
N GLU A 504 -6.36 -21.18 -59.49
CA GLU A 504 -6.92 -20.88 -60.83
C GLU A 504 -5.88 -21.03 -61.95
N LYS A 505 -4.57 -21.03 -61.63
CA LYS A 505 -3.48 -21.01 -62.62
C LYS A 505 -2.74 -22.34 -62.79
N LEU A 506 -2.75 -23.20 -61.77
CA LEU A 506 -2.02 -24.47 -61.79
C LEU A 506 -2.94 -25.62 -62.17
N SER A 507 -2.48 -26.46 -63.10
CA SER A 507 -3.02 -27.80 -63.32
C SER A 507 -2.75 -28.71 -62.10
N VAL A 508 -3.40 -29.88 -62.07
CA VAL A 508 -3.22 -30.88 -60.99
C VAL A 508 -1.73 -31.26 -60.82
N LYS A 509 -1.01 -31.51 -61.92
CA LYS A 509 0.43 -31.83 -61.89
C LYS A 509 1.29 -30.67 -61.38
N GLU A 510 1.00 -29.45 -61.82
CA GLU A 510 1.73 -28.27 -61.35
C GLU A 510 1.48 -28.01 -59.86
N HIS A 511 0.28 -28.32 -59.37
CA HIS A 511 -0.03 -28.24 -57.95
C HIS A 511 0.75 -29.26 -57.12
N GLU A 512 0.85 -30.52 -57.59
CA GLU A 512 1.68 -31.54 -56.93
C GLU A 512 3.15 -31.10 -56.82
N MET A 513 3.72 -30.56 -57.89
CA MET A 513 5.09 -30.05 -57.88
C MET A 513 5.25 -28.83 -56.96
N PHE A 514 4.27 -27.93 -56.93
CA PHE A 514 4.28 -26.83 -55.95
C PHE A 514 4.37 -27.36 -54.51
N MET A 515 3.55 -28.36 -54.18
CA MET A 515 3.55 -28.97 -52.84
C MET A 515 4.89 -29.65 -52.55
N GLU A 516 5.52 -30.28 -53.55
CA GLU A 516 6.86 -30.86 -53.41
C GLU A 516 7.93 -29.79 -53.12
N ILE A 517 7.93 -28.69 -53.87
CA ILE A 517 8.84 -27.54 -53.63
C ILE A 517 8.60 -26.97 -52.23
N SER A 518 7.33 -26.77 -51.84
CA SER A 518 6.95 -26.27 -50.53
C SER A 518 7.48 -27.18 -49.42
N ALA A 519 7.27 -28.49 -49.53
CA ALA A 519 7.76 -29.46 -48.56
C ALA A 519 9.29 -29.46 -48.43
N ILE A 520 10.02 -29.15 -49.50
CA ILE A 520 11.49 -29.05 -49.45
C ILE A 520 11.94 -27.83 -48.64
N ILE A 521 11.35 -26.67 -48.90
CA ILE A 521 11.80 -25.40 -48.31
C ILE A 521 11.31 -25.19 -46.87
N THR A 522 10.21 -25.85 -46.47
CA THR A 522 9.70 -25.85 -45.10
C THR A 522 10.29 -26.97 -44.24
N ASN A 523 11.00 -27.95 -44.82
CA ASN A 523 11.61 -29.03 -44.05
C ASN A 523 12.89 -28.55 -43.34
N PRO A 524 12.96 -28.60 -41.99
CA PRO A 524 14.11 -28.11 -41.24
C PRO A 524 15.38 -28.95 -41.39
N HIS A 525 15.30 -30.18 -41.92
CA HIS A 525 16.44 -31.09 -42.04
C HIS A 525 17.21 -30.96 -43.38
N ILE A 526 16.67 -30.22 -44.34
CA ILE A 526 17.31 -29.97 -45.64
C ILE A 526 18.08 -28.65 -45.55
N GLY A 527 19.33 -28.61 -46.02
CA GLY A 527 20.12 -27.38 -46.06
C GLY A 527 20.71 -26.92 -44.71
N VAL A 528 20.71 -27.80 -43.69
CA VAL A 528 21.16 -27.47 -42.32
C VAL A 528 22.65 -27.17 -42.29
N THR A 529 23.44 -27.97 -43.01
CA THR A 529 24.91 -27.83 -43.10
C THR A 529 25.33 -26.52 -43.74
N GLU A 530 24.50 -26.00 -44.67
CA GLU A 530 24.72 -24.75 -45.39
C GLU A 530 24.13 -23.53 -44.65
N GLY A 531 23.37 -23.75 -43.56
CA GLY A 531 22.72 -22.69 -42.78
C GLY A 531 21.52 -22.06 -43.49
N TYR A 532 20.86 -22.78 -44.40
CA TYR A 532 19.72 -22.24 -45.15
C TYR A 532 18.48 -22.03 -44.27
N LYS A 533 17.79 -20.91 -44.53
CA LYS A 533 16.52 -20.56 -43.87
C LYS A 533 15.47 -21.65 -44.09
N THR A 534 14.75 -22.01 -43.03
CA THR A 534 13.53 -22.83 -43.13
C THR A 534 12.32 -21.91 -43.16
N TYR A 535 11.51 -22.06 -44.21
CA TYR A 535 10.36 -21.20 -44.46
C TYR A 535 9.13 -21.68 -43.69
N GLN A 536 8.26 -20.74 -43.30
CA GLN A 536 6.89 -21.03 -42.85
C GLN A 536 5.92 -21.01 -44.03
N ASP A 537 4.80 -21.74 -43.95
CA ASP A 537 3.83 -21.87 -45.06
C ASP A 537 3.35 -20.52 -45.60
N TYR A 538 3.07 -19.55 -44.72
CA TYR A 538 2.64 -18.21 -45.14
C TYR A 538 3.72 -17.42 -45.90
N GLU A 539 5.01 -17.67 -45.61
CA GLU A 539 6.13 -17.05 -46.34
C GLU A 539 6.23 -17.61 -47.76
N VAL A 540 5.99 -18.91 -47.90
CA VAL A 540 5.90 -19.59 -49.21
C VAL A 540 4.75 -18.99 -50.02
N TYR A 541 3.57 -18.86 -49.41
CA TYR A 541 2.38 -18.29 -50.05
C TYR A 541 2.60 -16.84 -50.51
N SER A 542 3.25 -16.02 -49.68
CA SER A 542 3.58 -14.64 -50.02
C SER A 542 4.53 -14.56 -51.23
N LEU A 543 5.59 -15.38 -51.24
CA LEU A 543 6.62 -15.37 -52.28
C LEU A 543 6.06 -15.83 -53.64
N PHE A 544 5.33 -16.94 -53.65
CA PHE A 544 4.69 -17.44 -54.88
C PHE A 544 3.44 -16.63 -55.27
N GLY A 545 2.91 -15.84 -54.34
CA GLY A 545 1.84 -14.88 -54.55
C GLY A 545 2.31 -13.55 -55.14
N ASP A 546 3.60 -13.26 -55.27
CA ASP A 546 4.12 -12.02 -55.86
C ASP A 546 3.88 -11.98 -57.38
N ASP A 547 3.42 -10.84 -57.93
CA ASP A 547 3.17 -10.69 -59.37
C ASP A 547 4.44 -10.76 -60.23
N ARG A 548 5.61 -10.48 -59.64
CA ARG A 548 6.91 -10.59 -60.32
C ARG A 548 7.32 -12.05 -60.54
N PHE A 549 6.74 -12.98 -59.77
CA PHE A 549 7.11 -14.38 -59.77
C PHE A 549 6.25 -15.18 -60.75
N GLU A 550 6.83 -15.65 -61.86
CA GLU A 550 6.15 -16.47 -62.87
C GLU A 550 6.01 -17.92 -62.36
N ILE A 551 5.02 -18.15 -61.48
CA ILE A 551 4.82 -19.41 -60.76
C ILE A 551 4.69 -20.62 -61.68
N VAL A 552 3.85 -20.54 -62.72
CA VAL A 552 3.61 -21.62 -63.69
C VAL A 552 4.91 -22.03 -64.37
N LYS A 553 5.72 -21.06 -64.81
CA LYS A 553 6.97 -21.32 -65.52
C LYS A 553 8.04 -21.88 -64.59
N SER A 554 8.14 -21.35 -63.38
CA SER A 554 9.03 -21.86 -62.34
C SER A 554 8.71 -23.33 -62.02
N ILE A 555 7.45 -23.63 -61.74
CA ILE A 555 7.00 -25.01 -61.48
C ILE A 555 7.30 -25.93 -62.67
N ASN A 556 7.01 -25.49 -63.89
CA ASN A 556 7.27 -26.29 -65.10
C ASN A 556 8.75 -26.62 -65.31
N MET A 557 9.68 -25.75 -64.90
CA MET A 557 11.11 -26.07 -64.95
C MET A 557 11.51 -27.19 -63.99
N HIS A 558 10.86 -27.27 -62.83
CA HIS A 558 11.13 -28.30 -61.83
C HIS A 558 10.33 -29.59 -62.06
N LEU A 559 9.16 -29.50 -62.69
CA LEU A 559 8.34 -30.65 -63.11
C LEU A 559 9.12 -31.63 -63.98
N GLN A 560 9.90 -31.11 -64.94
CA GLN A 560 10.72 -31.95 -65.82
C GLN A 560 11.66 -32.85 -65.02
N PHE A 561 12.28 -32.31 -63.97
CA PHE A 561 13.18 -33.08 -63.13
C PHE A 561 12.43 -34.08 -62.25
N SER A 562 11.30 -33.71 -61.67
CA SER A 562 10.45 -34.62 -60.88
C SER A 562 9.93 -35.80 -61.72
N ASP A 563 9.51 -35.55 -62.97
CA ASP A 563 9.10 -36.61 -63.90
C ASP A 563 10.28 -37.57 -64.21
N LEU A 564 11.49 -37.03 -64.46
CA LEU A 564 12.69 -37.85 -64.67
C LEU A 564 13.09 -38.65 -63.41
N GLN A 565 12.95 -38.06 -62.22
CA GLN A 565 13.22 -38.76 -60.96
C GLN A 565 12.33 -39.99 -60.82
N LYS A 566 11.03 -39.84 -61.07
CA LYS A 566 10.05 -40.95 -61.04
C LYS A 566 10.42 -42.02 -62.07
N GLU A 567 10.82 -41.64 -63.28
CA GLU A 567 11.25 -42.61 -64.30
C GLU A 567 12.49 -43.40 -63.87
N VAL A 568 13.52 -42.71 -63.35
CA VAL A 568 14.73 -43.36 -62.84
C VAL A 568 14.40 -44.29 -61.67
N GLU A 569 13.58 -43.86 -60.72
CA GLU A 569 13.17 -44.67 -59.59
C GLU A 569 12.43 -45.96 -60.03
N ILE A 570 11.55 -45.85 -61.03
CA ILE A 570 10.88 -47.01 -61.64
C ILE A 570 11.90 -47.98 -62.24
N GLU A 571 12.87 -47.48 -63.01
CA GLU A 571 13.89 -48.34 -63.62
C GLU A 571 14.82 -48.97 -62.58
N ILE A 572 15.21 -48.25 -61.53
CA ILE A 572 15.97 -48.81 -60.40
C ILE A 572 15.18 -49.94 -59.73
N ASN A 573 13.88 -49.74 -59.52
CA ASN A 573 13.03 -50.74 -58.86
C ASN A 573 12.85 -52.03 -59.66
N LYS A 574 13.03 -51.98 -60.99
CA LYS A 574 13.02 -53.15 -61.89
C LYS A 574 14.32 -53.96 -61.87
N ILE A 575 15.38 -53.49 -61.23
CA ILE A 575 16.64 -54.22 -61.14
C ILE A 575 16.46 -55.39 -60.16
N ASP A 576 16.55 -56.64 -60.65
CA ASP A 576 16.41 -57.85 -59.83
C ASP A 576 17.59 -58.07 -58.87
N ASN A 577 18.80 -57.61 -59.25
CA ASN A 577 19.99 -57.76 -58.44
C ASN A 577 20.02 -56.70 -57.33
N GLU A 578 19.85 -57.14 -56.08
CA GLU A 578 19.76 -56.23 -54.93
C GLU A 578 21.03 -55.39 -54.71
N ASP A 579 22.24 -55.93 -54.91
CA ASP A 579 23.47 -55.16 -54.73
C ASP A 579 23.58 -54.01 -55.75
N GLN A 580 23.23 -54.28 -57.01
CA GLN A 580 23.22 -53.27 -58.07
C GLN A 580 22.07 -52.28 -57.89
N LYS A 581 20.89 -52.74 -57.47
CA LYS A 581 19.76 -51.89 -57.12
C LYS A 581 20.13 -50.92 -56.01
N GLN A 582 20.76 -51.40 -54.94
CA GLN A 582 21.24 -50.55 -53.84
C GLN A 582 22.32 -49.57 -54.29
N TYR A 583 23.24 -49.99 -55.16
CA TYR A 583 24.25 -49.09 -55.73
C TYR A 583 23.61 -47.92 -56.50
N PHE A 584 22.67 -48.20 -57.42
CA PHE A 584 21.99 -47.15 -58.17
C PHE A 584 21.06 -46.31 -57.29
N LYS A 585 20.38 -46.94 -56.32
CA LYS A 585 19.55 -46.24 -55.35
C LYS A 585 20.36 -45.28 -54.50
N GLY A 586 21.53 -45.67 -54.00
CA GLY A 586 22.40 -44.78 -53.25
C GLY A 586 22.83 -43.54 -54.05
N GLN A 587 23.22 -43.72 -55.32
CA GLN A 587 23.55 -42.58 -56.19
C GLN A 587 22.35 -41.70 -56.52
N PHE A 588 21.18 -42.31 -56.69
CA PHE A 588 19.92 -41.59 -56.93
C PHE A 588 19.52 -40.75 -55.71
N ASP A 589 19.52 -41.35 -54.53
CA ASP A 589 19.17 -40.68 -53.27
C ASP A 589 20.13 -39.52 -52.96
N GLU A 590 21.43 -39.70 -53.21
CA GLU A 590 22.43 -38.63 -53.10
C GLU A 590 22.12 -37.47 -54.06
N LEU A 591 21.86 -37.76 -55.34
CA LEU A 591 21.52 -36.75 -56.35
C LEU A 591 20.22 -36.00 -56.03
N VAL A 592 19.21 -36.72 -55.52
CA VAL A 592 17.93 -36.14 -55.09
C VAL A 592 18.14 -35.22 -53.89
N LEU A 593 18.99 -35.60 -52.93
CA LEU A 593 19.31 -34.77 -51.77
C LEU A 593 20.08 -33.50 -52.20
N GLU A 594 21.08 -33.63 -53.06
CA GLU A 594 21.81 -32.48 -53.63
C GLU A 594 20.86 -31.49 -54.30
N TYR A 595 19.90 -31.99 -55.10
CA TYR A 595 18.88 -31.14 -55.73
C TYR A 595 18.01 -30.43 -54.68
N LYS A 596 17.54 -31.13 -53.64
CA LYS A 596 16.72 -30.54 -52.59
C LYS A 596 17.46 -29.43 -51.84
N VAL A 597 18.74 -29.64 -51.53
CA VAL A 597 19.62 -28.63 -50.92
C VAL A 597 19.81 -27.44 -51.87
N HIS A 598 20.09 -27.69 -53.14
CA HIS A 598 20.23 -26.64 -54.16
C HIS A 598 18.96 -25.80 -54.29
N LEU A 599 17.79 -26.45 -54.40
CA LEU A 599 16.51 -25.79 -54.48
C LEU A 599 16.28 -24.89 -53.25
N LYS A 600 16.50 -25.40 -52.04
CA LYS A 600 16.38 -24.59 -50.82
C LYS A 600 17.36 -23.41 -50.81
N GLY A 601 18.57 -23.60 -51.34
CA GLY A 601 19.55 -22.53 -51.55
C GLY A 601 19.06 -21.43 -52.49
N LEU A 602 18.33 -21.77 -53.57
CA LEU A 602 17.71 -20.78 -54.47
C LEU A 602 16.69 -19.91 -53.75
N PHE A 603 15.92 -20.46 -52.81
CA PHE A 603 14.99 -19.65 -52.00
C PHE A 603 15.70 -18.84 -50.94
N HIS A 604 16.79 -19.34 -50.36
CA HIS A 604 17.51 -18.64 -49.30
C HIS A 604 18.06 -17.27 -49.75
N ILE A 605 18.39 -17.12 -51.03
CA ILE A 605 18.91 -15.87 -51.60
C ILE A 605 17.81 -14.88 -52.04
N ILE A 606 16.52 -15.25 -51.96
CA ILE A 606 15.41 -14.37 -52.33
C ILE A 606 15.09 -13.42 -51.17
N ASN A 607 14.96 -12.14 -51.49
CA ASN A 607 14.45 -11.12 -50.58
C ASN A 607 13.52 -10.15 -51.35
N ALA A 608 12.89 -9.20 -50.65
CA ALA A 608 11.90 -8.29 -51.24
C ALA A 608 12.43 -7.50 -52.46
N ASP A 609 13.73 -7.21 -52.50
CA ASP A 609 14.39 -6.44 -53.54
C ASP A 609 14.92 -7.31 -54.70
N ASN A 610 14.98 -8.64 -54.52
CA ASN A 610 15.59 -9.58 -55.46
C ASN A 610 14.72 -10.83 -55.65
N ILE A 611 13.47 -10.63 -56.09
CA ILE A 611 12.60 -11.73 -56.48
C ILE A 611 12.89 -12.13 -57.93
N PRO A 612 13.43 -13.34 -58.19
CA PRO A 612 13.67 -13.78 -59.54
C PRO A 612 12.33 -14.03 -60.25
N PRO A 613 12.19 -13.65 -61.53
CA PRO A 613 10.95 -13.90 -62.27
C PRO A 613 10.68 -15.39 -62.49
N VAL A 614 11.72 -16.22 -62.54
CA VAL A 614 11.61 -17.67 -62.73
C VAL A 614 12.63 -18.39 -61.84
N LEU A 615 12.20 -19.39 -61.08
CA LEU A 615 13.12 -20.35 -60.46
C LEU A 615 13.65 -21.30 -61.52
N LYS A 616 14.92 -21.14 -61.86
CA LYS A 616 15.59 -22.00 -62.83
C LYS A 616 16.21 -23.18 -62.10
N ILE A 617 15.96 -24.38 -62.62
CA ILE A 617 16.72 -25.57 -62.26
C ILE A 617 18.12 -25.51 -62.88
N ASP A 618 19.14 -25.98 -62.14
CA ASP A 618 20.44 -26.28 -62.73
C ASP A 618 20.34 -27.53 -63.62
N ASN A 619 20.54 -27.34 -64.93
CA ASN A 619 20.47 -28.39 -65.94
C ASN A 619 21.49 -29.54 -65.72
N SER A 620 22.49 -29.34 -64.85
CA SER A 620 23.42 -30.40 -64.46
C SER A 620 22.70 -31.58 -63.78
N PHE A 621 21.67 -31.31 -62.98
CA PHE A 621 20.86 -32.33 -62.32
C PHE A 621 20.09 -33.19 -63.32
N VAL A 622 19.43 -32.53 -64.28
CA VAL A 622 18.70 -33.21 -65.38
C VAL A 622 19.65 -34.08 -66.20
N SER A 623 20.84 -33.57 -66.53
CA SER A 623 21.85 -34.32 -67.31
C SER A 623 22.36 -35.55 -66.54
N ARG A 624 22.59 -35.43 -65.23
CA ARG A 624 23.04 -36.53 -64.37
C ARG A 624 21.98 -37.63 -64.25
N LEU A 625 20.70 -37.27 -64.08
CA LEU A 625 19.61 -38.25 -64.07
C LEU A 625 19.45 -38.96 -65.41
N ASN A 626 19.50 -38.24 -66.54
CA ASN A 626 19.43 -38.86 -67.87
C ASN A 626 20.59 -39.84 -68.10
N ASN A 627 21.82 -39.46 -67.73
CA ASN A 627 22.97 -40.35 -67.83
C ASN A 627 22.81 -41.59 -66.96
N MET A 628 22.23 -41.45 -65.77
CA MET A 628 21.92 -42.57 -64.87
C MET A 628 20.85 -43.47 -65.48
N LEU A 629 19.75 -42.91 -65.98
CA LEU A 629 18.67 -43.61 -66.65
C LEU A 629 19.17 -44.43 -67.84
N ASP A 630 19.95 -43.80 -68.72
CA ASP A 630 20.56 -44.45 -69.88
C ASP A 630 21.50 -45.58 -69.46
N LYS A 631 22.29 -45.38 -68.40
CA LYS A 631 23.18 -46.41 -67.86
C LYS A 631 22.38 -47.59 -67.32
N ILE A 632 21.32 -47.35 -66.57
CA ILE A 632 20.43 -48.40 -66.05
C ILE A 632 19.79 -49.17 -67.20
N LYS A 633 19.17 -48.47 -68.17
CA LYS A 633 18.52 -49.10 -69.34
C LYS A 633 19.50 -49.91 -70.20
N ARG A 634 20.76 -49.49 -70.31
CA ARG A 634 21.80 -50.25 -71.04
C ARG A 634 22.27 -51.49 -70.28
N MET A 635 22.42 -51.39 -68.96
CA MET A 635 22.91 -52.50 -68.12
C MET A 635 21.81 -53.52 -67.82
N PHE A 636 20.55 -53.07 -67.75
CA PHE A 636 19.37 -53.88 -67.44
C PHE A 636 18.28 -53.64 -68.49
N PRO A 637 18.49 -54.05 -69.75
CA PRO A 637 17.48 -53.91 -70.78
C PRO A 637 16.23 -54.69 -70.38
N SER A 638 15.07 -54.03 -70.45
CA SER A 638 13.79 -54.65 -70.15
C SER A 638 13.59 -55.89 -71.03
N LYS A 639 13.36 -57.06 -70.42
CA LYS A 639 12.94 -58.24 -71.20
C LYS A 639 11.60 -57.90 -71.86
N LEU A 640 11.56 -57.86 -73.19
CA LEU A 640 10.31 -57.85 -73.95
C LEU A 640 9.48 -59.07 -73.52
N ILE A 641 8.33 -58.82 -72.89
CA ILE A 641 7.22 -59.78 -72.80
C ILE A 641 6.10 -59.23 -73.68
#